data_AF-A0A3M4M7K4-F1
#
_entry.id   AF-A0A3M4M7K4-F1
#
_cell.length_a   1.000
_cell.length_b   1.000
_cell.length_c   1.000
_cell.angle_alpha   90.00
_cell.angle_beta   90.00
_cell.angle_gamma   90.00
#
_symmetry.space_group_name_H-M   'P 1'
#
loop_
_entity.id
_entity.type
_entity.pdbx_description
1 polymer ?
#
loop_
_entity_poly.entity_id
_entity_poly.type
_entity_poly.pdbx_seq_one_letter_code
_entity_poly.pdbx_strand_id
1 'polypeptide(L)'
;MKRDLRLLLRSPGRDAGAMALRPLLIGGMVTQVEGGDGAVNIDILGDNPSGVLSAVDPYQPMQAGDHLGIYWDQTLVAEYDITDDDLNQRVFLYLSTTPIKPDWAEKVFYSLTRKGAVTAEESVPLRIRVKLDRPGGADKDPHLPGHSELAAPLLPQDVIDNGIDADWAAKGVPVLIAAYPGRAARDTIELKWGATYLTHRVTPDEASGSEPIELLIDQATILAGGDSTHLLVHYQVFDEVGNYSTDWSLPAYVRVDAGAHRLDAPIFKDANNDVIDLEQLEDRDAVVQIYVMGAPFALGDTVTLTWTGTPVTGAPLSRTQDITLNNIPAILEPRVANADIRAIRDGNAEASYVLNKLNDTPPQSSKRAFARISGRVPLPMPLVLETVGNLLDPDLERAHVEIPVYPVMDSGDLIVVLWVGTLQNGSPYTHEAEHIVTGNEVDKPVQIPVPSQHIAPLNNGTLDVSYRVASDALAPMDIRVSEHLKLLVASPYAELPAPSVDEAQDNQLDPETVPYHATLRVPYTATVTGDILTWYWQAETPDGSASDWIPITSPIAGKPVTFNIHASLIEPSIDSLVRITYSLKLASTGQYRYSHVLELTIGKILGELPAPVVLEANAGQLDPMQAVDGATVRVKYDGMAVQDVITMSWKGSVGSGSPADQQRPGNQSGQVDFSVAAAVVGANIDLEVSIQYGVKRNSTQKDSEPLPLTVLPFSDPDKQLPQPRIPQADSATGILNLATFSGDATLTVGKWPFSAQGQRVWLRLTGETENGGPHSIVLLENASLTAAQASAGLSERLSRTELEKFGQDSELSVLCNVVFDGSSSESNAVPFPRTDYTVKQHHDWVTPVIISVRDSRGEVENGSSTIDTAVTLAGKATASQQVQIFDDATAKGTAAVNTSEDWSLNINALALGVHTLKAKALYGEGTESNIRSFTVRSPIPDFVLDTSPVHLNGGLYGLAGYPGHTPLNWPANTVYQRMPSSGVAPYTYTSSDPSRALVQGDGWIISVANGTSTITVRDAAGRSASYNVTVSNVVMVYGLGNNTFIAAKKIAQSHGLNIPSLDLLRGIHAMYGVNFPMGNNTYWSSTPAPGLWLNYVKNLVTGSEAKATIKYEFFGAYGNIVAI
;
A
#
# COMPACT_ATOMS: atom_id res chain seq x y z
N MET A 1 18.17 -55.03 -47.90
CA MET A 1 18.97 -53.87 -48.40
C MET A 1 18.15 -52.63 -48.10
N LYS A 2 18.55 -51.78 -47.15
CA LYS A 2 17.78 -50.57 -46.77
C LYS A 2 17.95 -49.51 -47.86
N ARG A 3 16.90 -49.22 -48.64
CA ARG A 3 16.88 -48.13 -49.63
C ARG A 3 16.30 -46.89 -48.97
N ASP A 4 17.10 -45.83 -48.80
CA ASP A 4 16.66 -44.58 -48.16
C ASP A 4 15.86 -43.71 -49.15
N LEU A 5 14.58 -43.49 -48.85
CA LEU A 5 13.78 -42.45 -49.49
C LEU A 5 14.19 -41.08 -48.92
N ARG A 6 14.42 -40.09 -49.80
CA ARG A 6 14.74 -38.74 -49.36
C ARG A 6 13.47 -38.04 -48.89
N LEU A 7 13.21 -38.13 -47.59
CA LEU A 7 12.28 -37.21 -46.92
C LEU A 7 12.88 -35.80 -47.06
N LEU A 8 12.07 -34.82 -47.47
CA LEU A 8 12.51 -33.42 -47.57
C LEU A 8 13.05 -32.89 -46.23
N LEU A 9 12.83 -33.59 -45.12
CA LEU A 9 12.89 -33.09 -43.75
C LEU A 9 14.19 -33.41 -42.97
N ARG A 10 15.13 -34.23 -43.48
CA ARG A 10 16.47 -34.32 -42.84
C ARG A 10 17.29 -33.08 -43.17
N SER A 11 17.35 -32.13 -42.22
CA SER A 11 18.42 -31.12 -42.22
C SER A 11 19.77 -31.84 -42.20
N PRO A 12 20.65 -31.66 -43.19
CA PRO A 12 22.02 -32.14 -43.06
C PRO A 12 22.65 -31.45 -41.86
N GLY A 13 23.34 -32.21 -41.02
CA GLY A 13 24.14 -31.67 -39.92
C GLY A 13 25.03 -30.52 -40.40
N ARG A 14 25.38 -29.63 -39.46
CA ARG A 14 26.16 -28.38 -39.64
C ARG A 14 27.58 -28.54 -40.22
N ASP A 15 27.89 -29.62 -40.91
CA ASP A 15 29.21 -29.87 -41.48
C ASP A 15 29.17 -29.91 -43.02
N ALA A 16 29.26 -28.72 -43.63
CA ALA A 16 29.94 -28.52 -44.91
C ALA A 16 30.25 -27.03 -45.09
N GLY A 17 31.53 -26.68 -45.08
CA GLY A 17 31.99 -25.34 -45.45
C GLY A 17 31.92 -25.08 -46.96
N ALA A 18 32.04 -23.80 -47.29
CA ALA A 18 32.20 -23.18 -48.62
C ALA A 18 30.91 -22.66 -49.31
N MET A 19 31.06 -21.50 -49.95
CA MET A 19 30.03 -20.60 -50.53
C MET A 19 29.20 -21.16 -51.72
N ALA A 20 28.87 -22.45 -51.76
CA ALA A 20 28.14 -23.08 -52.87
C ALA A 20 26.66 -23.36 -52.53
N LEU A 21 25.76 -23.17 -53.51
CA LEU A 21 24.33 -23.43 -53.39
C LEU A 21 24.05 -24.96 -53.33
N ARG A 22 23.24 -25.38 -52.35
CA ARG A 22 22.89 -26.80 -52.11
C ARG A 22 22.07 -27.38 -53.26
N PRO A 23 22.10 -28.69 -53.52
CA PRO A 23 21.28 -29.29 -54.58
C PRO A 23 19.78 -29.16 -54.26
N LEU A 24 18.96 -29.14 -55.32
CA LEU A 24 17.50 -29.19 -55.23
C LEU A 24 17.05 -30.43 -54.44
N LEU A 25 16.06 -30.26 -53.57
CA LEU A 25 15.45 -31.36 -52.84
C LEU A 25 14.18 -31.80 -53.58
N ILE A 26 14.10 -33.07 -53.97
CA ILE A 26 12.94 -33.67 -54.64
C ILE A 26 12.26 -34.62 -53.65
N GLY A 27 10.98 -34.37 -53.35
CA GLY A 27 10.22 -35.16 -52.38
C GLY A 27 10.03 -36.60 -52.87
N GLY A 28 10.33 -37.57 -52.00
CA GLY A 28 10.18 -39.00 -52.31
C GLY A 28 11.28 -39.59 -53.20
N MET A 29 12.31 -38.81 -53.57
CA MET A 29 13.39 -39.28 -54.44
C MET A 29 14.12 -40.51 -53.85
N VAL A 30 14.31 -41.54 -54.66
CA VAL A 30 15.05 -42.77 -54.28
C VAL A 30 16.55 -42.51 -54.41
N THR A 31 17.32 -42.68 -53.34
CA THR A 31 18.73 -42.26 -53.30
C THR A 31 19.74 -43.35 -53.68
N GLN A 32 19.33 -44.61 -53.78
CA GLN A 32 20.21 -45.76 -54.06
C GLN A 32 20.09 -46.26 -55.50
N VAL A 33 20.50 -45.45 -56.48
CA VAL A 33 20.50 -45.83 -57.91
C VAL A 33 21.92 -45.78 -58.46
N GLU A 34 22.35 -46.87 -59.10
CA GLU A 34 23.73 -46.95 -59.59
C GLU A 34 23.94 -46.02 -60.79
N GLY A 35 24.99 -45.20 -60.71
CA GLY A 35 25.32 -44.23 -61.74
C GLY A 35 24.61 -42.87 -61.60
N GLY A 36 23.79 -42.63 -60.59
CA GLY A 36 23.10 -41.35 -60.36
C GLY A 36 23.09 -40.91 -58.89
N ASP A 37 22.66 -39.66 -58.66
CA ASP A 37 22.45 -39.10 -57.31
C ASP A 37 21.06 -39.48 -56.74
N GLY A 38 20.16 -39.96 -57.60
CA GLY A 38 18.87 -40.49 -57.20
C GLY A 38 17.97 -40.84 -58.38
N ALA A 39 16.73 -41.20 -58.08
CA ALA A 39 15.73 -41.52 -59.08
C ALA A 39 14.34 -41.02 -58.70
N VAL A 40 13.56 -40.76 -59.75
CA VAL A 40 12.15 -40.43 -59.68
C VAL A 40 11.36 -41.57 -60.32
N ASN A 41 10.47 -42.17 -59.52
CA ASN A 41 9.62 -43.30 -59.88
C ASN A 41 8.21 -42.81 -60.30
N ILE A 42 7.33 -43.75 -60.67
CA ILE A 42 5.99 -43.41 -61.17
C ILE A 42 5.13 -42.71 -60.12
N ASP A 43 5.27 -43.06 -58.84
CA ASP A 43 4.43 -42.53 -57.76
C ASP A 43 4.78 -41.06 -57.44
N ILE A 44 6.06 -40.66 -57.56
CA ILE A 44 6.49 -39.26 -57.36
C ILE A 44 5.94 -38.32 -58.45
N LEU A 45 5.77 -38.82 -59.67
CA LEU A 45 5.24 -38.07 -60.82
C LEU A 45 3.72 -38.26 -61.00
N GLY A 46 3.10 -39.19 -60.26
CA GLY A 46 1.84 -39.85 -60.65
C GLY A 46 0.52 -39.22 -60.20
N ASP A 47 0.45 -38.49 -59.08
CA ASP A 47 -0.87 -38.19 -58.46
C ASP A 47 -1.06 -36.74 -57.97
N ASN A 48 -0.20 -35.80 -58.34
CA ASN A 48 -0.35 -34.40 -57.92
C ASN A 48 -0.62 -33.46 -59.11
N PRO A 49 -1.84 -32.89 -59.24
CA PRO A 49 -2.17 -31.95 -60.32
C PRO A 49 -1.33 -30.66 -60.28
N SER A 50 -0.70 -30.35 -59.15
CA SER A 50 0.20 -29.19 -58.99
C SER A 50 1.63 -29.47 -59.43
N GLY A 51 2.09 -30.72 -59.53
CA GLY A 51 3.46 -31.08 -59.94
C GLY A 51 4.25 -31.92 -58.94
N VAL A 52 5.56 -32.09 -59.15
CA VAL A 52 6.46 -32.78 -58.19
C VAL A 52 6.85 -31.82 -57.08
N LEU A 53 6.47 -32.10 -55.83
CA LEU A 53 6.86 -31.29 -54.67
C LEU A 53 8.38 -31.32 -54.50
N SER A 54 8.98 -30.12 -54.54
CA SER A 54 10.41 -29.91 -54.39
C SER A 54 10.67 -28.74 -53.46
N ALA A 55 11.90 -28.65 -52.97
CA ALA A 55 12.28 -27.58 -52.07
C ALA A 55 13.71 -27.08 -52.31
N VAL A 56 13.91 -25.79 -52.01
CA VAL A 56 15.21 -25.14 -51.98
C VAL A 56 15.52 -24.74 -50.54
N ASP A 57 16.64 -25.25 -50.02
CA ASP A 57 17.13 -24.88 -48.69
C ASP A 57 17.46 -23.37 -48.62
N PRO A 58 17.28 -22.75 -47.43
CA PRO A 58 17.69 -21.36 -47.24
C PRO A 58 19.19 -21.21 -47.53
N TYR A 59 19.52 -20.25 -48.40
CA TYR A 59 20.89 -19.90 -48.77
C TYR A 59 21.31 -18.57 -48.14
N GLN A 60 22.60 -18.23 -48.16
CA GLN A 60 23.11 -17.05 -47.44
C GLN A 60 23.86 -16.08 -48.38
N PRO A 61 23.55 -14.76 -48.34
CA PRO A 61 22.33 -14.18 -47.79
C PRO A 61 21.14 -14.50 -48.71
N MET A 62 19.98 -14.84 -48.14
CA MET A 62 18.70 -14.90 -48.84
C MET A 62 18.01 -13.54 -48.70
N GLN A 63 17.49 -12.98 -49.80
CA GLN A 63 16.88 -11.65 -49.80
C GLN A 63 15.57 -11.62 -50.59
N ALA A 64 14.62 -10.81 -50.14
CA ALA A 64 13.37 -10.60 -50.85
C ALA A 64 13.62 -9.88 -52.20
N GLY A 65 13.15 -10.50 -53.28
CA GLY A 65 13.42 -10.14 -54.68
C GLY A 65 14.56 -10.92 -55.33
N ASP A 66 15.12 -11.94 -54.67
CA ASP A 66 15.91 -12.97 -55.34
C ASP A 66 14.98 -13.85 -56.20
N HIS A 67 15.42 -14.26 -57.39
CA HIS A 67 14.65 -15.10 -58.31
C HIS A 67 15.27 -16.49 -58.44
N LEU A 68 14.47 -17.53 -58.22
CA LEU A 68 14.83 -18.94 -58.39
C LEU A 68 14.22 -19.47 -59.68
N GLY A 69 15.05 -20.06 -60.54
CA GLY A 69 14.62 -20.83 -61.72
C GLY A 69 15.07 -22.28 -61.60
N ILE A 70 14.17 -23.24 -61.68
CA ILE A 70 14.46 -24.66 -61.50
C ILE A 70 14.50 -25.34 -62.85
N TYR A 71 15.61 -26.03 -63.13
CA TYR A 71 15.91 -26.61 -64.42
C TYR A 71 16.00 -28.13 -64.33
N TRP A 72 15.31 -28.77 -65.27
CA TRP A 72 15.46 -30.17 -65.60
C TRP A 72 16.23 -30.27 -66.91
N ASP A 73 17.52 -30.61 -66.82
CA ASP A 73 18.52 -30.45 -67.87
C ASP A 73 18.64 -29.00 -68.38
N GLN A 74 18.01 -28.69 -69.52
CA GLN A 74 17.98 -27.36 -70.13
C GLN A 74 16.59 -26.71 -70.05
N THR A 75 15.59 -27.39 -69.48
CA THR A 75 14.20 -26.93 -69.47
C THR A 75 13.85 -26.33 -68.12
N LEU A 76 13.33 -25.10 -68.12
CA LEU A 76 12.76 -24.48 -66.92
C LEU A 76 11.45 -25.19 -66.55
N VAL A 77 11.37 -25.76 -65.36
CA VAL A 77 10.22 -26.54 -64.87
C VAL A 77 9.47 -25.88 -63.71
N ALA A 78 10.08 -24.90 -63.05
CA ALA A 78 9.43 -24.02 -62.09
C ALA A 78 10.24 -22.74 -61.90
N GLU A 79 9.59 -21.68 -61.44
CA GLU A 79 10.22 -20.42 -61.05
C GLU A 79 9.56 -19.87 -59.80
N TYR A 80 10.31 -19.12 -58.99
CA TYR A 80 9.80 -18.55 -57.73
C TYR A 80 10.60 -17.31 -57.33
N ASP A 81 9.91 -16.22 -57.00
CA ASP A 81 10.52 -15.00 -56.45
C ASP A 81 10.46 -15.04 -54.91
N ILE A 82 11.60 -14.87 -54.25
CA ILE A 82 11.70 -14.83 -52.79
C ILE A 82 10.97 -13.59 -52.27
N THR A 83 10.05 -13.81 -51.34
CA THR A 83 9.33 -12.77 -50.60
C THR A 83 9.97 -12.49 -49.25
N ASP A 84 9.47 -11.47 -48.53
CA ASP A 84 9.95 -11.19 -47.16
C ASP A 84 9.62 -12.34 -46.18
N ASP A 85 8.57 -13.12 -46.45
CA ASP A 85 8.14 -14.25 -45.60
C ASP A 85 9.04 -15.49 -45.79
N ASP A 86 9.71 -15.61 -46.93
CA ASP A 86 10.59 -16.73 -47.28
C ASP A 86 11.98 -16.63 -46.64
N LEU A 87 12.32 -15.50 -46.00
CA LEU A 87 13.67 -15.21 -45.53
C LEU A 87 14.14 -16.21 -44.47
N ASN A 88 15.25 -16.91 -44.78
CA ASN A 88 15.84 -17.98 -43.97
C ASN A 88 14.93 -19.20 -43.77
N GLN A 89 13.82 -19.28 -44.53
CA GLN A 89 12.96 -20.44 -44.57
C GLN A 89 13.27 -21.28 -45.81
N ARG A 90 12.87 -22.56 -45.76
CA ARG A 90 12.93 -23.44 -46.93
C ARG A 90 11.78 -23.06 -47.85
N VAL A 91 12.09 -22.89 -49.13
CA VAL A 91 11.08 -22.58 -50.15
C VAL A 91 10.57 -23.88 -50.74
N PHE A 92 9.26 -24.09 -50.68
CA PHE A 92 8.59 -25.22 -51.29
C PHE A 92 7.94 -24.78 -52.60
N LEU A 93 8.03 -25.65 -53.61
CA LEU A 93 7.48 -25.39 -54.93
C LEU A 93 7.13 -26.69 -55.62
N TYR A 94 6.19 -26.61 -56.56
CA TYR A 94 5.84 -27.73 -57.41
C TYR A 94 6.52 -27.60 -58.77
N LEU A 95 7.24 -28.64 -59.18
CA LEU A 95 7.84 -28.72 -60.50
C LEU A 95 6.80 -29.23 -61.50
N SER A 96 6.68 -28.53 -62.63
CA SER A 96 5.85 -29.03 -63.73
C SER A 96 6.34 -30.40 -64.16
N THR A 97 5.44 -31.39 -64.15
CA THR A 97 5.74 -32.78 -64.52
C THR A 97 5.78 -32.96 -66.04
N THR A 98 5.10 -32.08 -66.79
CA THR A 98 4.94 -32.16 -68.25
C THR A 98 6.27 -32.30 -69.01
N PRO A 99 7.34 -31.56 -68.66
CA PRO A 99 8.63 -31.62 -69.36
C PRO A 99 9.53 -32.79 -68.92
N ILE A 100 9.21 -33.47 -67.81
CA ILE A 100 10.01 -34.57 -67.26
C ILE A 100 9.68 -35.85 -68.03
N LYS A 101 10.69 -36.47 -68.65
CA LYS A 101 10.53 -37.68 -69.50
C LYS A 101 11.29 -38.87 -68.91
N PRO A 102 10.86 -40.13 -69.19
CA PRO A 102 11.59 -41.31 -68.78
C PRO A 102 12.95 -41.40 -69.52
N ASP A 103 14.02 -41.05 -68.82
CA ASP A 103 15.42 -41.40 -69.12
C ASP A 103 16.33 -40.88 -67.98
N TRP A 104 17.65 -40.87 -68.18
CA TRP A 104 18.58 -40.08 -67.37
C TRP A 104 18.39 -38.59 -67.62
N ALA A 105 18.12 -37.84 -66.54
CA ALA A 105 18.33 -36.41 -66.47
C ALA A 105 19.77 -36.18 -65.99
N GLU A 106 20.60 -35.60 -66.86
CA GLU A 106 22.03 -35.43 -66.62
C GLU A 106 22.32 -34.23 -65.71
N LYS A 107 21.43 -33.22 -65.68
CA LYS A 107 21.63 -32.01 -64.89
C LYS A 107 20.30 -31.44 -64.33
N VAL A 108 19.93 -31.81 -63.11
CA VAL A 108 18.79 -31.23 -62.38
C VAL A 108 19.28 -30.27 -61.30
N PHE A 109 18.93 -28.98 -61.38
CA PHE A 109 19.47 -27.93 -60.52
C PHE A 109 18.53 -26.72 -60.42
N TYR A 110 18.80 -25.79 -59.51
CA TYR A 110 18.18 -24.47 -59.52
C TYR A 110 19.22 -23.37 -59.76
N SER A 111 18.81 -22.30 -60.43
CA SER A 111 19.58 -21.08 -60.63
C SER A 111 19.03 -19.98 -59.72
N LEU A 112 19.91 -19.29 -59.01
CA LEU A 112 19.61 -18.13 -58.18
C LEU A 112 20.06 -16.85 -58.88
N THR A 113 19.15 -15.95 -59.20
CA THR A 113 19.45 -14.58 -59.61
C THR A 113 19.19 -13.65 -58.43
N ARG A 114 20.25 -13.10 -57.85
CA ARG A 114 20.12 -12.20 -56.71
C ARG A 114 19.46 -10.88 -57.12
N LYS A 115 18.74 -10.25 -56.19
CA LYS A 115 18.10 -8.95 -56.41
C LYS A 115 19.07 -7.92 -57.01
N GLY A 116 18.77 -7.44 -58.21
CA GLY A 116 19.58 -6.44 -58.93
C GLY A 116 20.83 -6.98 -59.63
N ALA A 117 21.10 -8.29 -59.54
CA ALA A 117 22.14 -8.96 -60.32
C ALA A 117 21.61 -9.35 -61.72
N VAL A 118 22.52 -9.47 -62.69
CA VAL A 118 22.22 -9.90 -64.07
C VAL A 118 22.77 -11.29 -64.39
N THR A 119 23.53 -11.89 -63.48
CA THR A 119 24.14 -13.22 -63.62
C THR A 119 23.60 -14.15 -62.56
N ALA A 120 23.11 -15.32 -62.99
CA ALA A 120 22.62 -16.37 -62.09
C ALA A 120 23.75 -17.25 -61.54
N GLU A 121 23.61 -17.69 -60.29
CA GLU A 121 24.43 -18.72 -59.63
C GLU A 121 23.70 -20.08 -59.73
N GLU A 122 24.39 -21.16 -60.11
CA GLU A 122 23.78 -22.50 -60.17
C GLU A 122 24.01 -23.29 -58.89
N SER A 123 23.00 -24.07 -58.48
CA SER A 123 23.15 -25.09 -57.44
C SER A 123 24.01 -26.27 -57.89
N VAL A 124 24.50 -27.05 -56.93
CA VAL A 124 25.09 -28.36 -57.24
C VAL A 124 24.06 -29.18 -58.05
N PRO A 125 24.37 -29.61 -59.28
CA PRO A 125 23.43 -30.36 -60.10
C PRO A 125 23.33 -31.81 -59.63
N LEU A 126 22.15 -32.41 -59.83
CA LEU A 126 21.88 -33.83 -59.59
C LEU A 126 21.69 -34.57 -60.91
N ARG A 127 22.27 -35.78 -61.00
CA ARG A 127 22.00 -36.75 -62.07
C ARG A 127 20.89 -37.69 -61.62
N ILE A 128 19.71 -37.59 -62.22
CA ILE A 128 18.49 -38.27 -61.76
C ILE A 128 18.02 -39.29 -62.80
N ARG A 129 17.79 -40.54 -62.38
CA ARG A 129 17.14 -41.55 -63.22
C ARG A 129 15.62 -41.39 -63.15
N VAL A 130 14.96 -41.14 -64.27
CA VAL A 130 13.49 -41.11 -64.35
C VAL A 130 13.02 -42.43 -64.95
N LYS A 131 12.24 -43.20 -64.17
CA LYS A 131 11.64 -44.44 -64.66
C LYS A 131 10.16 -44.49 -64.29
N LEU A 132 9.33 -44.42 -65.32
CA LEU A 132 7.87 -44.29 -65.24
C LEU A 132 7.11 -45.54 -65.68
N ASP A 133 7.83 -46.54 -66.16
CA ASP A 133 7.32 -47.85 -66.51
C ASP A 133 7.40 -48.81 -65.31
N ARG A 134 6.34 -49.59 -65.13
CA ARG A 134 6.31 -50.65 -64.12
C ARG A 134 6.98 -51.92 -64.66
N PRO A 135 7.75 -52.65 -63.84
CA PRO A 135 8.21 -53.99 -64.22
C PRO A 135 6.99 -54.90 -64.42
N GLY A 136 6.95 -55.65 -65.53
CA GLY A 136 5.77 -56.41 -65.96
C GLY A 136 4.81 -55.64 -66.87
N GLY A 137 4.98 -54.32 -67.05
CA GLY A 137 4.12 -53.48 -67.88
C GLY A 137 2.78 -53.15 -67.23
N ALA A 138 1.84 -52.65 -68.04
CA ALA A 138 0.46 -52.44 -67.59
C ALA A 138 -0.29 -53.77 -67.61
N ASP A 139 -0.98 -54.10 -66.52
CA ASP A 139 -1.93 -55.19 -66.51
C ASP A 139 -3.07 -54.89 -67.49
N LYS A 140 -3.28 -55.79 -68.46
CA LYS A 140 -4.31 -55.62 -69.48
C LYS A 140 -5.67 -56.07 -68.97
N ASP A 141 -5.69 -56.94 -67.97
CA ASP A 141 -6.88 -57.51 -67.40
C ASP A 141 -6.91 -57.36 -65.86
N PRO A 142 -6.77 -56.14 -65.30
CA PRO A 142 -6.65 -55.90 -63.85
C PRO A 142 -7.90 -56.25 -63.03
N HIS A 143 -8.97 -56.66 -63.72
CA HIS A 143 -10.22 -57.15 -63.15
C HIS A 143 -10.20 -58.68 -62.93
N LEU A 144 -9.14 -59.36 -63.36
CA LEU A 144 -8.91 -60.79 -63.16
C LEU A 144 -7.78 -61.00 -62.14
N PRO A 145 -7.77 -62.13 -61.40
CA PRO A 145 -6.72 -62.40 -60.42
C PRO A 145 -5.34 -62.57 -61.06
N GLY A 146 -4.37 -61.78 -60.60
CA GLY A 146 -2.98 -61.83 -61.06
C GLY A 146 -2.74 -61.00 -62.32
N HIS A 147 -1.53 -60.47 -62.42
CA HIS A 147 -1.09 -59.56 -63.46
C HIS A 147 -1.04 -60.27 -64.81
N SER A 148 -1.88 -59.86 -65.77
CA SER A 148 -2.08 -60.57 -67.05
C SER A 148 -0.78 -60.72 -67.88
N GLU A 149 0.15 -59.79 -67.70
CA GLU A 149 1.45 -59.76 -68.40
C GLU A 149 2.60 -60.46 -67.64
N LEU A 150 2.37 -60.91 -66.40
CA LEU A 150 3.30 -61.75 -65.65
C LEU A 150 2.78 -63.19 -65.68
N ALA A 151 3.36 -64.00 -66.57
CA ALA A 151 2.98 -65.40 -66.74
C ALA A 151 3.09 -66.17 -65.42
N ALA A 152 2.25 -67.19 -65.23
CA ALA A 152 2.33 -68.02 -64.04
C ALA A 152 3.70 -68.73 -63.94
N PRO A 153 4.26 -68.90 -62.72
CA PRO A 153 5.47 -69.68 -62.54
C PRO A 153 5.31 -71.08 -63.14
N LEU A 154 6.23 -71.47 -64.01
CA LEU A 154 6.15 -72.77 -64.70
C LEU A 154 6.80 -73.84 -63.83
N LEU A 155 5.97 -74.78 -63.39
CA LEU A 155 6.37 -75.98 -62.67
C LEU A 155 6.67 -77.13 -63.64
N PRO A 156 7.47 -78.14 -63.24
CA PRO A 156 7.65 -79.35 -64.04
C PRO A 156 6.31 -80.04 -64.32
N GLN A 157 6.09 -80.56 -65.53
CA GLN A 157 4.81 -81.18 -65.91
C GLN A 157 4.38 -82.31 -64.98
N ASP A 158 5.34 -83.13 -64.53
CA ASP A 158 5.08 -84.22 -63.57
C ASP A 158 4.56 -83.70 -62.21
N VAL A 159 5.07 -82.55 -61.76
CA VAL A 159 4.61 -81.87 -60.54
C VAL A 159 3.18 -81.33 -60.72
N ILE A 160 2.83 -80.85 -61.91
CA ILE A 160 1.48 -80.36 -62.23
C ILE A 160 0.49 -81.53 -62.25
N ASP A 161 0.85 -82.63 -62.93
CA ASP A 161 -0.06 -83.76 -63.16
C ASP A 161 -0.27 -84.61 -61.90
N ASN A 162 0.81 -84.85 -61.14
CA ASN A 162 0.83 -85.81 -60.04
C ASN A 162 0.98 -85.15 -58.65
N GLY A 163 1.30 -83.86 -58.59
CA GLY A 163 1.63 -83.16 -57.35
C GLY A 163 3.02 -83.49 -56.83
N ILE A 164 3.32 -82.96 -55.66
CA ILE A 164 4.59 -83.13 -54.95
C ILE A 164 4.39 -84.16 -53.86
N ASP A 165 4.99 -85.33 -54.04
CA ASP A 165 5.11 -86.35 -53.01
C ASP A 165 6.42 -86.17 -52.21
N ALA A 166 6.66 -87.08 -51.27
CA ALA A 166 7.86 -87.05 -50.45
C ALA A 166 9.18 -87.13 -51.27
N ASP A 167 9.16 -87.76 -52.44
CA ASP A 167 10.33 -87.91 -53.30
C ASP A 167 10.63 -86.62 -54.09
N TRP A 168 9.60 -85.93 -54.58
CA TRP A 168 9.74 -84.59 -55.16
C TRP A 168 10.19 -83.56 -54.13
N ALA A 169 9.64 -83.61 -52.92
CA ALA A 169 10.05 -82.75 -51.82
C ALA A 169 11.55 -82.89 -51.50
N ALA A 170 12.10 -84.11 -51.52
CA ALA A 170 13.52 -84.37 -51.26
C ALA A 170 14.48 -83.88 -52.37
N LYS A 171 14.03 -83.84 -53.63
CA LYS A 171 14.84 -83.39 -54.77
C LYS A 171 14.84 -81.87 -54.94
N GLY A 172 13.81 -81.19 -54.46
CA GLY A 172 13.52 -79.79 -54.76
C GLY A 172 12.83 -79.62 -56.12
N VAL A 173 12.14 -78.50 -56.28
CA VAL A 173 11.32 -78.21 -57.48
C VAL A 173 11.90 -77.00 -58.21
N PRO A 174 12.40 -77.15 -59.45
CA PRO A 174 12.81 -76.01 -60.26
C PRO A 174 11.56 -75.29 -60.79
N VAL A 175 11.47 -73.99 -60.53
CA VAL A 175 10.38 -73.12 -61.00
C VAL A 175 10.94 -72.14 -62.00
N LEU A 176 10.35 -72.08 -63.19
CA LEU A 176 10.81 -71.19 -64.26
C LEU A 176 9.94 -69.93 -64.33
N ILE A 177 10.59 -68.76 -64.35
CA ILE A 177 9.96 -67.45 -64.50
C ILE A 177 10.19 -66.95 -65.92
N ALA A 178 9.12 -66.90 -66.72
CA ALA A 178 9.19 -66.49 -68.12
C ALA A 178 9.70 -65.04 -68.29
N ALA A 179 10.14 -64.72 -69.51
CA ALA A 179 10.42 -63.34 -69.91
C ALA A 179 9.17 -62.47 -69.71
N TYR A 180 9.31 -61.37 -68.97
CA TYR A 180 8.23 -60.43 -68.68
C TYR A 180 8.51 -59.05 -69.29
N PRO A 181 7.47 -58.27 -69.62
CA PRO A 181 7.66 -56.93 -70.19
C PRO A 181 8.45 -56.01 -69.27
N GLY A 182 9.43 -55.30 -69.82
CA GLY A 182 10.26 -54.38 -69.04
C GLY A 182 11.28 -55.05 -68.11
N ARG A 183 11.56 -56.36 -68.30
CA ARG A 183 12.65 -57.06 -67.60
C ARG A 183 13.96 -56.29 -67.74
N ALA A 184 14.49 -55.83 -66.61
CA ALA A 184 15.71 -55.05 -66.55
C ALA A 184 16.70 -55.65 -65.54
N ALA A 185 17.99 -55.33 -65.74
CA ALA A 185 19.01 -55.73 -64.79
C ALA A 185 18.69 -55.09 -63.43
N ARG A 186 18.87 -55.84 -62.35
CA ARG A 186 18.62 -55.44 -60.95
C ARG A 186 17.15 -55.40 -60.55
N ASP A 187 16.24 -55.76 -61.43
CA ASP A 187 14.90 -56.15 -61.00
C ASP A 187 15.01 -57.24 -59.93
N THR A 188 14.11 -57.24 -58.96
CA THR A 188 14.03 -58.24 -57.92
C THR A 188 12.74 -59.02 -58.10
N ILE A 189 12.88 -60.30 -58.44
CA ILE A 189 11.78 -61.25 -58.49
C ILE A 189 11.62 -61.81 -57.08
N GLU A 190 10.45 -61.64 -56.51
CA GLU A 190 10.07 -62.25 -55.24
C GLU A 190 9.03 -63.33 -55.51
N LEU A 191 9.44 -64.59 -55.42
CA LEU A 191 8.57 -65.75 -55.59
C LEU A 191 8.07 -66.25 -54.25
N LYS A 192 6.78 -66.56 -54.18
CA LYS A 192 6.10 -67.08 -53.00
C LYS A 192 5.69 -68.54 -53.21
N TRP A 193 6.05 -69.38 -52.24
CA TRP A 193 5.73 -70.80 -52.17
C TRP A 193 4.89 -71.07 -50.91
N GLY A 194 3.56 -71.02 -51.03
CA GLY A 194 2.69 -71.01 -49.85
C GLY A 194 3.00 -69.83 -48.93
N ALA A 195 3.47 -70.11 -47.71
CA ALA A 195 3.87 -69.08 -46.74
C ALA A 195 5.35 -68.65 -46.83
N THR A 196 6.17 -69.31 -47.66
CA THR A 196 7.62 -69.07 -47.73
C THR A 196 7.98 -68.19 -48.92
N TYR A 197 8.99 -67.32 -48.77
CA TYR A 197 9.45 -66.40 -49.81
C TYR A 197 10.85 -66.77 -50.31
N LEU A 198 11.07 -66.57 -51.60
CA LEU A 198 12.36 -66.69 -52.27
C LEU A 198 12.58 -65.45 -53.14
N THR A 199 13.68 -64.72 -52.91
CA THR A 199 14.03 -63.54 -53.70
C THR A 199 15.20 -63.82 -54.64
N HIS A 200 15.09 -63.38 -55.88
CA HIS A 200 16.15 -63.42 -56.88
C HIS A 200 16.36 -62.04 -57.51
N ARG A 201 17.62 -61.60 -57.59
CA ARG A 201 17.97 -60.33 -58.24
C ARG A 201 18.41 -60.61 -59.67
N VAL A 202 17.66 -60.09 -60.64
CA VAL A 202 17.91 -60.26 -62.08
C VAL A 202 19.28 -59.68 -62.42
N THR A 203 20.14 -60.53 -62.99
CA THR A 203 21.48 -60.16 -63.44
C THR A 203 21.44 -59.46 -64.81
N PRO A 204 22.49 -58.73 -65.21
CA PRO A 204 22.57 -58.14 -66.55
C PRO A 204 22.41 -59.16 -67.69
N ASP A 205 22.94 -60.37 -67.50
CA ASP A 205 22.84 -61.45 -68.50
C ASP A 205 21.39 -61.97 -68.61
N GLU A 206 20.70 -62.20 -67.48
CA GLU A 206 19.29 -62.61 -67.45
C GLU A 206 18.34 -61.52 -68.01
N ALA A 207 18.68 -60.24 -67.79
CA ALA A 207 17.91 -59.12 -68.31
C ALA A 207 18.01 -58.97 -69.83
N SER A 208 19.18 -59.30 -70.40
CA SER A 208 19.40 -59.23 -71.86
C SER A 208 18.97 -60.50 -72.61
N GLY A 209 18.77 -61.62 -71.90
CA GLY A 209 18.30 -62.89 -72.46
C GLY A 209 16.77 -63.03 -72.47
N SER A 210 16.26 -63.86 -73.40
CA SER A 210 14.84 -64.25 -73.48
C SER A 210 14.49 -65.54 -72.73
N GLU A 211 15.51 -66.24 -72.19
CA GLU A 211 15.31 -67.50 -71.48
C GLU A 211 14.58 -67.27 -70.13
N PRO A 212 13.78 -68.25 -69.67
CA PRO A 212 13.20 -68.20 -68.33
C PRO A 212 14.29 -68.21 -67.24
N ILE A 213 14.02 -67.53 -66.13
CA ILE A 213 14.89 -67.53 -64.95
C ILE A 213 14.49 -68.73 -64.07
N GLU A 214 15.44 -69.61 -63.76
CA GLU A 214 15.20 -70.80 -62.94
C GLU A 214 15.44 -70.51 -61.45
N LEU A 215 14.42 -70.81 -60.64
CA LEU A 215 14.43 -70.70 -59.18
C LEU A 215 14.22 -72.09 -58.56
N LEU A 216 15.21 -72.60 -57.83
CA LEU A 216 15.11 -73.91 -57.17
C LEU A 216 14.42 -73.77 -55.80
N ILE A 217 13.28 -74.43 -55.64
CA ILE A 217 12.58 -74.55 -54.36
C ILE A 217 13.10 -75.77 -53.62
N ASP A 218 13.84 -75.55 -52.52
CA ASP A 218 14.46 -76.63 -51.77
C ASP A 218 13.48 -77.39 -50.85
N GLN A 219 13.93 -78.54 -50.34
CA GLN A 219 13.12 -79.39 -49.46
C GLN A 219 12.63 -78.65 -48.21
N ALA A 220 13.46 -77.77 -47.63
CA ALA A 220 13.11 -77.02 -46.43
C ALA A 220 11.95 -76.06 -46.71
N THR A 221 11.98 -75.38 -47.87
CA THR A 221 10.93 -74.47 -48.35
C THR A 221 9.64 -75.22 -48.63
N ILE A 222 9.71 -76.42 -49.23
CA ILE A 222 8.55 -77.27 -49.54
C ILE A 222 7.88 -77.76 -48.25
N LEU A 223 8.67 -78.29 -47.30
CA LEU A 223 8.15 -78.78 -46.03
C LEU A 223 7.59 -77.65 -45.15
N ALA A 224 8.20 -76.45 -45.21
CA ALA A 224 7.69 -75.26 -44.52
C ALA A 224 6.35 -74.79 -45.11
N GLY A 225 6.13 -74.97 -46.42
CA GLY A 225 4.86 -74.68 -47.09
C GLY A 225 3.71 -75.62 -46.73
N GLY A 226 4.02 -76.86 -46.32
CA GLY A 226 3.05 -77.86 -45.83
C GLY A 226 2.20 -78.55 -46.92
N ASP A 227 1.53 -79.64 -46.53
CA ASP A 227 0.63 -80.37 -47.44
C ASP A 227 -0.62 -79.55 -47.75
N SER A 228 -0.94 -79.45 -49.04
CA SER A 228 -2.08 -78.68 -49.55
C SER A 228 -2.66 -79.35 -50.79
N THR A 229 -3.98 -79.38 -50.91
CA THR A 229 -4.63 -79.78 -52.16
C THR A 229 -4.46 -78.74 -53.27
N HIS A 230 -4.06 -77.52 -52.92
CA HIS A 230 -4.04 -76.36 -53.83
C HIS A 230 -3.06 -75.30 -53.32
N LEU A 231 -1.76 -75.61 -53.27
CA LEU A 231 -0.74 -74.66 -52.82
C LEU A 231 -0.54 -73.57 -53.87
N LEU A 232 -0.69 -72.30 -53.47
CA LEU A 232 -0.48 -71.15 -54.34
C LEU A 232 1.02 -70.86 -54.53
N VAL A 233 1.41 -70.67 -55.79
CA VAL A 233 2.76 -70.27 -56.21
C VAL A 233 2.63 -69.10 -57.20
N HIS A 234 3.26 -67.98 -56.89
CA HIS A 234 3.21 -66.75 -57.69
C HIS A 234 4.40 -65.86 -57.35
N TYR A 235 4.70 -64.87 -58.18
CA TYR A 235 5.82 -63.95 -57.96
C TYR A 235 5.45 -62.51 -58.27
N GLN A 236 6.19 -61.55 -57.72
CA GLN A 236 6.10 -60.14 -58.10
C GLN A 236 7.48 -59.61 -58.47
N VAL A 237 7.49 -58.49 -59.20
CA VAL A 237 8.74 -57.88 -59.66
C VAL A 237 8.84 -56.45 -59.16
N PHE A 238 9.98 -56.11 -58.59
CA PHE A 238 10.37 -54.75 -58.23
C PHE A 238 11.53 -54.30 -59.11
N ASP A 239 11.53 -53.06 -59.55
CA ASP A 239 12.67 -52.50 -60.28
C ASP A 239 13.69 -51.78 -59.38
N GLU A 240 14.71 -51.21 -60.02
CA GLU A 240 15.78 -50.50 -59.31
C GLU A 240 15.34 -49.18 -58.66
N VAL A 241 14.28 -48.53 -59.16
CA VAL A 241 13.75 -47.27 -58.61
C VAL A 241 12.53 -47.49 -57.70
N GLY A 242 12.17 -48.74 -57.43
CA GLY A 242 11.07 -49.10 -56.54
C GLY A 242 9.70 -49.09 -57.19
N ASN A 243 9.58 -49.01 -58.52
CA ASN A 243 8.33 -49.39 -59.16
C ASN A 243 8.14 -50.90 -59.02
N TYR A 244 6.91 -51.33 -58.84
CA TYR A 244 6.53 -52.74 -58.72
C TYR A 244 5.41 -53.07 -59.71
N SER A 245 5.31 -54.36 -60.05
CA SER A 245 4.22 -54.88 -60.88
C SER A 245 2.87 -54.55 -60.22
N THR A 246 1.87 -54.20 -61.02
CA THR A 246 0.57 -53.73 -60.48
C THR A 246 -0.19 -54.78 -59.67
N ASP A 247 0.18 -56.05 -59.82
CA ASP A 247 -0.26 -57.20 -59.04
C ASP A 247 0.86 -58.28 -59.08
N TRP A 248 0.70 -59.35 -58.31
CA TRP A 248 1.48 -60.58 -58.42
C TRP A 248 1.22 -61.26 -59.77
N SER A 249 2.12 -62.14 -60.21
CA SER A 249 1.94 -62.96 -61.41
C SER A 249 0.63 -63.72 -61.40
N LEU A 250 0.20 -64.15 -62.58
CA LEU A 250 -0.83 -65.19 -62.67
C LEU A 250 -0.47 -66.35 -61.72
N PRO A 251 -1.45 -66.89 -60.99
CA PRO A 251 -1.18 -67.92 -60.00
C PRO A 251 -0.89 -69.26 -60.68
N ALA A 252 0.07 -70.00 -60.14
CA ALA A 252 0.21 -71.43 -60.35
C ALA A 252 -0.23 -72.14 -59.08
N TYR A 253 -0.86 -73.31 -59.24
CA TYR A 253 -1.30 -74.12 -58.11
C TYR A 253 -0.68 -75.51 -58.19
N VAL A 254 -0.20 -76.00 -57.07
CA VAL A 254 0.41 -77.33 -56.98
C VAL A 254 -0.19 -78.12 -55.82
N ARG A 255 -0.54 -79.38 -56.07
CA ARG A 255 -0.91 -80.30 -55.01
C ARG A 255 0.37 -80.74 -54.30
N VAL A 256 0.39 -80.65 -52.97
CA VAL A 256 1.48 -81.13 -52.12
C VAL A 256 0.93 -82.18 -51.16
N ASP A 257 1.44 -83.40 -51.27
CA ASP A 257 1.08 -84.57 -50.48
C ASP A 257 2.37 -85.27 -50.03
N ALA A 258 3.18 -84.51 -49.28
CA ALA A 258 4.45 -84.99 -48.73
C ALA A 258 4.23 -85.86 -47.47
N GLY A 259 2.97 -86.06 -47.02
CA GLY A 259 2.55 -87.06 -46.04
C GLY A 259 2.27 -86.54 -44.62
N ALA A 260 1.93 -85.26 -44.47
CA ALA A 260 1.78 -84.55 -43.20
C ALA A 260 0.35 -84.54 -42.60
N HIS A 261 -0.74 -84.68 -43.37
CA HIS A 261 -2.13 -84.39 -42.90
C HIS A 261 -3.22 -85.41 -43.37
N ARG A 262 -4.30 -85.64 -42.58
CA ARG A 262 -5.32 -86.72 -42.79
C ARG A 262 -6.80 -86.29 -42.92
N LEU A 263 -7.18 -85.06 -42.56
CA LEU A 263 -8.57 -84.56 -42.66
C LEU A 263 -8.73 -83.52 -43.79
N ASP A 264 -9.96 -83.29 -44.27
CA ASP A 264 -10.24 -82.30 -45.32
C ASP A 264 -10.10 -80.86 -44.83
N ALA A 265 -9.75 -79.93 -45.73
CA ALA A 265 -9.51 -78.53 -45.38
C ALA A 265 -10.80 -77.80 -44.93
N PRO A 266 -10.70 -76.78 -44.06
CA PRO A 266 -11.80 -75.86 -43.79
C PRO A 266 -12.11 -74.96 -45.00
N ILE A 267 -13.18 -74.15 -44.94
CA ILE A 267 -13.56 -73.21 -46.02
C ILE A 267 -13.70 -71.79 -45.47
N PHE A 268 -13.10 -70.78 -46.11
CA PHE A 268 -13.41 -69.37 -45.82
C PHE A 268 -14.75 -69.00 -46.46
N LYS A 269 -15.81 -68.83 -45.67
CA LYS A 269 -17.17 -68.57 -46.18
C LYS A 269 -17.29 -67.21 -46.86
N ASP A 270 -16.60 -66.21 -46.31
CA ASP A 270 -16.61 -64.83 -46.81
C ASP A 270 -15.56 -64.59 -47.91
N ALA A 271 -14.84 -65.64 -48.32
CA ALA A 271 -13.95 -65.56 -49.47
C ALA A 271 -14.74 -65.79 -50.77
N ASN A 272 -14.66 -64.84 -51.70
CA ASN A 272 -15.15 -65.01 -53.07
C ASN A 272 -13.95 -65.25 -53.98
N ASN A 273 -13.87 -66.43 -54.61
CA ASN A 273 -12.69 -66.88 -55.36
C ASN A 273 -11.39 -66.74 -54.55
N ASP A 274 -11.39 -67.26 -53.32
CA ASP A 274 -10.26 -67.24 -52.39
C ASP A 274 -9.79 -65.84 -51.96
N VAL A 275 -10.60 -64.78 -52.18
CA VAL A 275 -10.34 -63.42 -51.73
C VAL A 275 -11.37 -62.97 -50.71
N ILE A 276 -10.89 -62.55 -49.53
CA ILE A 276 -11.70 -61.81 -48.55
C ILE A 276 -11.46 -60.32 -48.81
N ASP A 277 -12.46 -59.66 -49.37
CA ASP A 277 -12.44 -58.24 -49.68
C ASP A 277 -12.86 -57.44 -48.44
N LEU A 278 -11.96 -56.59 -47.93
CA LEU A 278 -12.21 -55.77 -46.74
C LEU A 278 -13.34 -54.75 -46.94
N GLU A 279 -13.58 -54.30 -48.17
CA GLU A 279 -14.67 -53.37 -48.48
C GLU A 279 -16.03 -54.08 -48.41
N GLN A 280 -16.10 -55.35 -48.81
CA GLN A 280 -17.32 -56.17 -48.74
C GLN A 280 -17.53 -56.82 -47.37
N LEU A 281 -16.44 -57.05 -46.64
CA LEU A 281 -16.50 -57.56 -45.27
C LEU A 281 -17.03 -56.50 -44.31
N GLU A 282 -16.79 -55.22 -44.60
CA GLU A 282 -17.13 -54.08 -43.76
C GLU A 282 -16.60 -54.32 -42.33
N ASP A 283 -17.44 -54.16 -41.31
CA ASP A 283 -17.07 -54.35 -39.90
C ASP A 283 -17.42 -55.76 -39.37
N ARG A 284 -17.78 -56.71 -40.25
CA ARG A 284 -18.18 -58.06 -39.86
C ARG A 284 -16.98 -59.00 -39.66
N ASP A 285 -17.07 -59.90 -38.70
CA ASP A 285 -16.10 -60.99 -38.53
C ASP A 285 -16.16 -61.99 -39.69
N ALA A 286 -14.98 -62.46 -40.14
CA ALA A 286 -14.90 -63.49 -41.16
C ALA A 286 -15.24 -64.87 -40.59
N VAL A 287 -15.84 -65.74 -41.39
CA VAL A 287 -16.33 -67.06 -40.99
C VAL A 287 -15.50 -68.15 -41.66
N VAL A 288 -15.00 -69.07 -40.85
CA VAL A 288 -14.40 -70.32 -41.34
C VAL A 288 -15.41 -71.44 -41.13
N GLN A 289 -15.70 -72.21 -42.17
CA GLN A 289 -16.63 -73.34 -42.15
C GLN A 289 -15.88 -74.67 -42.06
N ILE A 290 -16.32 -75.55 -41.16
CA ILE A 290 -15.83 -76.92 -41.04
C ILE A 290 -17.01 -77.89 -41.17
N TYR A 291 -16.94 -78.80 -42.13
CA TYR A 291 -17.94 -79.85 -42.32
C TYR A 291 -17.62 -81.05 -41.45
N VAL A 292 -18.51 -81.35 -40.50
CA VAL A 292 -18.38 -82.48 -39.59
C VAL A 292 -19.40 -83.53 -39.98
N MET A 293 -18.96 -84.55 -40.74
CA MET A 293 -19.80 -85.61 -41.26
C MET A 293 -19.27 -87.00 -40.90
N GLY A 294 -19.97 -87.71 -40.01
CA GLY A 294 -19.68 -89.11 -39.68
C GLY A 294 -18.23 -89.36 -39.24
N ALA A 295 -17.75 -90.60 -39.38
CA ALA A 295 -16.34 -90.91 -39.14
C ALA A 295 -15.43 -90.09 -40.09
N PRO A 296 -14.34 -89.46 -39.61
CA PRO A 296 -13.68 -89.74 -38.35
C PRO A 296 -14.19 -88.94 -37.14
N PHE A 297 -15.29 -88.17 -37.20
CA PHE A 297 -15.82 -87.38 -36.08
C PHE A 297 -16.82 -88.16 -35.19
N ALA A 298 -16.85 -87.88 -33.88
CA ALA A 298 -17.80 -88.44 -32.92
C ALA A 298 -18.29 -87.38 -31.90
N LEU A 299 -19.47 -87.60 -31.31
CA LEU A 299 -20.02 -86.69 -30.28
C LEU A 299 -19.08 -86.64 -29.07
N GLY A 300 -18.77 -85.43 -28.61
CA GLY A 300 -17.82 -85.18 -27.52
C GLY A 300 -16.35 -85.05 -27.95
N ASP A 301 -16.00 -85.26 -29.22
CA ASP A 301 -14.69 -84.87 -29.75
C ASP A 301 -14.55 -83.34 -29.77
N THR A 302 -13.32 -82.85 -29.78
CA THR A 302 -13.00 -81.42 -29.88
C THR A 302 -12.32 -81.13 -31.22
N VAL A 303 -12.88 -80.21 -31.99
CA VAL A 303 -12.23 -79.63 -33.17
C VAL A 303 -11.54 -78.34 -32.76
N THR A 304 -10.21 -78.33 -32.88
CA THR A 304 -9.38 -77.16 -32.61
C THR A 304 -9.06 -76.49 -33.94
N LEU A 305 -9.77 -75.42 -34.30
CA LEU A 305 -9.44 -74.58 -35.46
C LEU A 305 -8.22 -73.74 -35.12
N THR A 306 -7.22 -73.73 -35.99
CA THR A 306 -6.14 -72.74 -36.02
C THR A 306 -6.27 -71.90 -37.29
N TRP A 307 -6.51 -70.61 -37.10
CA TRP A 307 -6.40 -69.60 -38.15
C TRP A 307 -5.07 -68.87 -37.97
N THR A 308 -4.32 -68.67 -39.05
CA THR A 308 -3.08 -67.91 -39.06
C THR A 308 -3.14 -66.86 -40.16
N GLY A 309 -3.20 -65.60 -39.78
CA GLY A 309 -3.03 -64.49 -40.69
C GLY A 309 -1.58 -64.10 -40.82
N THR A 310 -1.09 -63.98 -42.06
CA THR A 310 0.26 -63.49 -42.35
C THR A 310 0.14 -62.12 -43.01
N PRO A 311 0.48 -61.03 -42.32
CA PRO A 311 0.51 -59.70 -42.93
C PRO A 311 1.60 -59.63 -44.01
N VAL A 312 1.56 -58.60 -44.86
CA VAL A 312 2.63 -58.32 -45.84
C VAL A 312 3.99 -58.20 -45.15
N THR A 313 4.00 -57.68 -43.92
CA THR A 313 5.16 -57.46 -43.07
C THR A 313 4.77 -57.68 -41.60
N GLY A 314 5.62 -58.36 -40.82
CA GLY A 314 5.37 -58.65 -39.41
C GLY A 314 5.25 -60.14 -39.10
N ALA A 315 5.13 -60.47 -37.81
CA ALA A 315 4.97 -61.85 -37.36
C ALA A 315 3.56 -62.37 -37.70
N PRO A 316 3.41 -63.65 -38.12
CA PRO A 316 2.10 -64.25 -38.33
C PRO A 316 1.23 -64.20 -37.07
N LEU A 317 -0.02 -63.80 -37.26
CA LEU A 317 -1.06 -63.73 -36.25
C LEU A 317 -1.82 -65.05 -36.20
N SER A 318 -1.55 -65.88 -35.19
CA SER A 318 -2.25 -67.16 -35.03
C SER A 318 -3.31 -67.11 -33.94
N ARG A 319 -4.49 -67.66 -34.24
CA ARG A 319 -5.66 -67.76 -33.36
C ARG A 319 -6.15 -69.20 -33.35
N THR A 320 -6.49 -69.69 -32.17
CA THR A 320 -7.00 -71.04 -31.99
C THR A 320 -8.36 -71.01 -31.32
N GLN A 321 -9.31 -71.82 -31.81
CA GLN A 321 -10.65 -71.96 -31.25
C GLN A 321 -11.00 -73.44 -31.09
N ASP A 322 -11.27 -73.85 -29.85
CA ASP A 322 -11.74 -75.19 -29.51
C ASP A 322 -13.25 -75.28 -29.58
N ILE A 323 -13.77 -76.29 -30.29
CA ILE A 323 -15.20 -76.51 -30.49
C ILE A 323 -15.54 -77.97 -30.16
N THR A 324 -16.30 -78.19 -29.09
CA THR A 324 -16.80 -79.52 -28.74
C THR A 324 -17.99 -79.91 -29.61
N LEU A 325 -17.96 -81.11 -30.19
CA LEU A 325 -18.99 -81.62 -31.08
C LEU A 325 -20.20 -82.14 -30.29
N ASN A 326 -21.24 -81.30 -30.18
CA ASN A 326 -22.49 -81.66 -29.49
C ASN A 326 -23.59 -82.18 -30.44
N ASN A 327 -23.39 -82.09 -31.75
CA ASN A 327 -24.32 -82.57 -32.77
C ASN A 327 -23.55 -83.01 -34.03
N ILE A 328 -23.96 -84.12 -34.67
CA ILE A 328 -23.40 -84.64 -35.93
C ILE A 328 -24.55 -85.23 -36.77
N PRO A 329 -24.72 -84.88 -38.06
CA PRO A 329 -23.88 -83.96 -38.84
C PRO A 329 -24.05 -82.49 -38.43
N ALA A 330 -22.98 -81.70 -38.57
CA ALA A 330 -22.98 -80.27 -38.28
C ALA A 330 -22.02 -79.51 -39.21
N ILE A 331 -22.33 -78.23 -39.45
CA ILE A 331 -21.40 -77.26 -40.04
C ILE A 331 -20.99 -76.33 -38.90
N LEU A 332 -19.70 -76.34 -38.55
CA LEU A 332 -19.17 -75.39 -37.59
C LEU A 332 -18.84 -74.09 -38.31
N GLU A 333 -19.19 -72.95 -37.71
CA GLU A 333 -18.91 -71.60 -38.24
C GLU A 333 -18.12 -70.73 -37.25
N PRO A 334 -16.91 -71.15 -36.83
CA PRO A 334 -16.00 -70.31 -36.07
C PRO A 334 -15.77 -68.94 -36.73
N ARG A 335 -15.67 -67.89 -35.90
CA ARG A 335 -15.52 -66.49 -36.30
C ARG A 335 -14.09 -66.04 -36.06
N VAL A 336 -13.51 -65.38 -37.05
CA VAL A 336 -12.23 -64.68 -36.96
C VAL A 336 -12.54 -63.19 -36.88
N ALA A 337 -12.04 -62.54 -35.83
CA ALA A 337 -12.34 -61.14 -35.56
C ALA A 337 -11.99 -60.25 -36.77
N ASN A 338 -12.88 -59.32 -37.13
CA ASN A 338 -12.65 -58.37 -38.22
C ASN A 338 -11.30 -57.63 -38.06
N ALA A 339 -10.96 -57.26 -36.81
CA ALA A 339 -9.67 -56.65 -36.49
C ALA A 339 -8.46 -57.55 -36.84
N ASP A 340 -8.55 -58.86 -36.61
CA ASP A 340 -7.49 -59.81 -36.97
C ASP A 340 -7.38 -59.97 -38.50
N ILE A 341 -8.50 -59.91 -39.24
CA ILE A 341 -8.52 -59.91 -40.72
C ILE A 341 -7.93 -58.60 -41.29
N ARG A 342 -8.26 -57.45 -40.69
CA ARG A 342 -7.70 -56.15 -41.07
C ARG A 342 -6.21 -56.03 -40.73
N ALA A 343 -5.75 -56.67 -39.66
CA ALA A 343 -4.34 -56.68 -39.27
C ALA A 343 -3.42 -57.34 -40.31
N ILE A 344 -3.98 -58.15 -41.21
CA ILE A 344 -3.26 -58.84 -42.28
C ILE A 344 -3.68 -58.36 -43.67
N ARG A 345 -4.10 -57.09 -43.76
CA ARG A 345 -4.44 -56.41 -45.02
C ARG A 345 -3.35 -56.60 -46.07
N ASP A 346 -3.78 -56.87 -47.31
CA ASP A 346 -2.91 -57.20 -48.45
C ASP A 346 -2.04 -58.47 -48.24
N GLY A 347 -2.21 -59.13 -47.10
CA GLY A 347 -1.58 -60.37 -46.69
C GLY A 347 -2.44 -61.59 -46.99
N ASN A 348 -2.15 -62.70 -46.31
CA ASN A 348 -2.77 -64.00 -46.58
C ASN A 348 -3.26 -64.63 -45.29
N ALA A 349 -4.46 -65.20 -45.33
CA ALA A 349 -5.04 -65.99 -44.26
C ALA A 349 -4.89 -67.48 -44.57
N GLU A 350 -4.53 -68.24 -43.54
CA GLU A 350 -4.52 -69.69 -43.56
C GLU A 350 -5.45 -70.22 -42.47
N ALA A 351 -6.23 -71.26 -42.77
CA ALA A 351 -7.01 -71.98 -41.78
C ALA A 351 -6.74 -73.49 -41.86
N SER A 352 -6.54 -74.12 -40.71
CA SER A 352 -6.49 -75.57 -40.55
C SER A 352 -7.13 -75.96 -39.21
N TYR A 353 -7.46 -77.23 -39.02
CA TYR A 353 -7.99 -77.69 -37.74
C TYR A 353 -7.42 -79.05 -37.37
N VAL A 354 -7.43 -79.33 -36.07
CA VAL A 354 -7.03 -80.62 -35.50
C VAL A 354 -8.23 -81.24 -34.81
N LEU A 355 -8.53 -82.49 -35.16
CA LEU A 355 -9.51 -83.30 -34.46
C LEU A 355 -8.84 -83.99 -33.28
N ASN A 356 -9.20 -83.55 -32.07
CA ASN A 356 -8.83 -84.18 -30.81
C ASN A 356 -9.95 -85.12 -30.37
N LYS A 357 -9.60 -86.39 -30.23
CA LYS A 357 -10.54 -87.45 -29.91
C LYS A 357 -10.76 -87.58 -28.41
N LEU A 358 -12.00 -87.83 -28.00
CA LEU A 358 -12.31 -88.05 -26.58
C LEU A 358 -11.60 -89.29 -25.99
N ASN A 359 -11.16 -90.23 -26.83
CA ASN A 359 -10.62 -91.53 -26.44
C ASN A 359 -9.08 -91.69 -26.57
N ASP A 360 -8.30 -90.63 -26.34
CA ASP A 360 -6.82 -90.61 -26.35
C ASP A 360 -6.15 -91.10 -27.67
N THR A 361 -6.90 -91.28 -28.76
CA THR A 361 -6.29 -91.56 -30.06
C THR A 361 -5.51 -90.34 -30.56
N PRO A 362 -4.38 -90.52 -31.27
CA PRO A 362 -3.56 -89.41 -31.75
C PRO A 362 -4.36 -88.36 -32.54
N PRO A 363 -4.11 -87.06 -32.32
CA PRO A 363 -4.79 -86.00 -33.05
C PRO A 363 -4.61 -86.15 -34.56
N GLN A 364 -5.68 -85.86 -35.30
CA GLN A 364 -5.64 -85.85 -36.77
C GLN A 364 -5.73 -84.41 -37.27
N SER A 365 -4.74 -83.98 -38.05
CA SER A 365 -4.73 -82.63 -38.64
C SER A 365 -5.40 -82.60 -40.01
N SER A 366 -6.08 -81.49 -40.29
CA SER A 366 -6.62 -81.18 -41.60
C SER A 366 -5.56 -80.71 -42.58
N LYS A 367 -5.88 -80.80 -43.87
CA LYS A 367 -5.27 -79.97 -44.91
C LYS A 367 -5.55 -78.49 -44.64
N ARG A 368 -4.76 -77.61 -45.24
CA ARG A 368 -4.85 -76.15 -45.06
C ARG A 368 -5.75 -75.52 -46.13
N ALA A 369 -6.50 -74.49 -45.74
CA ALA A 369 -7.21 -73.59 -46.64
C ALA A 369 -6.55 -72.23 -46.64
N PHE A 370 -6.60 -71.53 -47.77
CA PHE A 370 -5.95 -70.23 -47.95
C PHE A 370 -6.96 -69.21 -48.47
N ALA A 371 -6.82 -67.96 -48.04
CA ALA A 371 -7.50 -66.82 -48.63
C ALA A 371 -6.58 -65.60 -48.68
N ARG A 372 -6.67 -64.79 -49.73
CA ARG A 372 -5.99 -63.51 -49.85
C ARG A 372 -6.86 -62.40 -49.25
N ILE A 373 -6.25 -61.46 -48.54
CA ILE A 373 -6.95 -60.27 -48.08
C ILE A 373 -6.69 -59.15 -49.08
N SER A 374 -7.73 -58.48 -49.57
CA SER A 374 -7.60 -57.34 -50.49
C SER A 374 -8.32 -56.10 -49.97
N GLY A 375 -7.74 -54.94 -50.26
CA GLY A 375 -8.36 -53.62 -50.06
C GLY A 375 -7.38 -52.64 -49.41
N ARG A 376 -7.23 -51.43 -49.96
CA ARG A 376 -6.49 -50.36 -49.28
C ARG A 376 -7.37 -49.82 -48.16
N VAL A 377 -6.91 -49.89 -46.92
CA VAL A 377 -7.52 -49.07 -45.86
C VAL A 377 -6.66 -47.80 -45.78
N PRO A 378 -7.06 -46.68 -46.39
CA PRO A 378 -6.38 -45.41 -46.17
C PRO A 378 -6.28 -45.16 -44.65
N LEU A 379 -5.25 -44.42 -44.21
CA LEU A 379 -5.28 -43.97 -42.82
C LEU A 379 -6.59 -43.17 -42.61
N PRO A 380 -7.21 -43.24 -41.42
CA PRO A 380 -8.43 -42.51 -41.13
C PRO A 380 -8.33 -41.05 -41.58
N MET A 381 -9.40 -40.48 -42.12
CA MET A 381 -9.43 -39.04 -42.43
C MET A 381 -9.08 -38.23 -41.17
N PRO A 382 -8.22 -37.19 -41.26
CA PRO A 382 -7.98 -36.32 -40.12
C PRO A 382 -9.25 -35.51 -39.79
N LEU A 383 -9.33 -35.02 -38.55
CA LEU A 383 -10.34 -34.04 -38.15
C LEU A 383 -9.67 -32.69 -37.87
N VAL A 384 -10.40 -31.60 -38.09
CA VAL A 384 -9.99 -30.27 -37.62
C VAL A 384 -11.04 -29.81 -36.61
N LEU A 385 -10.65 -29.72 -35.33
CA LEU A 385 -11.58 -29.59 -34.22
C LEU A 385 -12.39 -28.28 -34.24
N GLU A 386 -11.84 -27.22 -34.82
CA GLU A 386 -12.45 -25.89 -34.92
C GLU A 386 -13.42 -25.75 -36.11
N THR A 387 -13.62 -26.79 -36.90
CA THR A 387 -14.51 -26.72 -38.06
C THR A 387 -16.00 -26.74 -37.69
N VAL A 388 -16.79 -25.95 -38.42
CA VAL A 388 -18.25 -25.95 -38.34
C VAL A 388 -18.78 -26.38 -39.71
N GLY A 389 -19.36 -27.56 -39.80
CA GLY A 389 -19.80 -28.16 -41.07
C GLY A 389 -18.61 -28.43 -41.98
N ASN A 390 -18.49 -27.66 -43.07
CA ASN A 390 -17.33 -27.70 -43.97
C ASN A 390 -16.52 -26.39 -43.97
N LEU A 391 -16.72 -25.53 -42.97
CA LEU A 391 -16.03 -24.24 -42.83
C LEU A 391 -14.98 -24.28 -41.72
N LEU A 392 -13.85 -23.65 -42.00
CA LEU A 392 -12.84 -23.25 -41.02
C LEU A 392 -12.79 -21.72 -40.98
N ASP A 393 -12.85 -21.13 -39.78
CA ASP A 393 -12.83 -19.68 -39.61
C ASP A 393 -11.40 -19.13 -39.87
N PRO A 394 -11.22 -18.16 -40.80
CA PRO A 394 -9.91 -17.57 -41.10
C PRO A 394 -9.27 -16.80 -39.94
N ASP A 395 -10.05 -16.36 -38.94
CA ASP A 395 -9.58 -15.52 -37.84
C ASP A 395 -9.11 -16.33 -36.61
N LEU A 396 -9.06 -17.67 -36.72
CA LEU A 396 -8.57 -18.54 -35.65
C LEU A 396 -7.09 -18.28 -35.34
N GLU A 397 -6.76 -18.19 -34.04
CA GLU A 397 -5.36 -18.12 -33.60
C GLU A 397 -4.58 -19.40 -33.91
N ARG A 398 -5.28 -20.54 -33.93
CA ARG A 398 -4.78 -21.87 -34.30
C ARG A 398 -5.94 -22.81 -34.62
N ALA A 399 -5.65 -23.87 -35.37
CA ALA A 399 -6.53 -25.02 -35.59
C ALA A 399 -5.81 -26.30 -35.15
N HIS A 400 -6.51 -27.26 -34.54
CA HIS A 400 -5.94 -28.54 -34.13
C HIS A 400 -6.37 -29.64 -35.11
N VAL A 401 -5.39 -30.17 -35.83
CA VAL A 401 -5.56 -31.35 -36.68
C VAL A 401 -5.46 -32.58 -35.79
N GLU A 402 -6.58 -33.25 -35.55
CA GLU A 402 -6.63 -34.49 -34.82
C GLU A 402 -6.42 -35.68 -35.76
N ILE A 403 -5.40 -36.47 -35.42
CA ILE A 403 -5.03 -37.70 -36.10
C ILE A 403 -5.68 -38.86 -35.32
N PRO A 404 -6.65 -39.56 -35.91
CA PRO A 404 -7.28 -40.68 -35.23
C PRO A 404 -6.27 -41.79 -34.94
N VAL A 405 -6.54 -42.59 -33.91
CA VAL A 405 -5.77 -43.82 -33.65
C VAL A 405 -5.80 -44.68 -34.90
N TYR A 406 -4.63 -44.93 -35.48
CA TYR A 406 -4.50 -45.75 -36.68
C TYR A 406 -3.93 -47.13 -36.34
N PRO A 407 -4.26 -48.17 -37.13
CA PRO A 407 -3.71 -49.51 -36.92
C PRO A 407 -2.19 -49.50 -36.93
N VAL A 408 -1.58 -50.20 -35.97
CA VAL A 408 -0.13 -50.30 -35.72
C VAL A 408 0.59 -48.99 -35.37
N MET A 409 -0.13 -48.01 -34.81
CA MET A 409 0.49 -46.82 -34.19
C MET A 409 1.48 -47.24 -33.11
N ASP A 410 2.74 -46.84 -33.25
CA ASP A 410 3.81 -47.18 -32.31
C ASP A 410 4.61 -45.93 -31.91
N SER A 411 5.30 -46.01 -30.77
CA SER A 411 6.17 -44.93 -30.34
C SER A 411 7.36 -44.80 -31.29
N GLY A 412 7.58 -43.59 -31.78
CA GLY A 412 8.62 -43.28 -32.76
C GLY A 412 8.09 -43.13 -34.19
N ASP A 413 6.81 -43.41 -34.44
CA ASP A 413 6.18 -43.10 -35.72
C ASP A 413 6.24 -41.60 -36.00
N LEU A 414 6.65 -41.23 -37.21
CA LEU A 414 6.66 -39.85 -37.69
C LEU A 414 5.37 -39.58 -38.45
N ILE A 415 4.53 -38.69 -37.90
CA ILE A 415 3.34 -38.16 -38.56
C ILE A 415 3.72 -36.85 -39.25
N VAL A 416 3.33 -36.70 -40.51
CA VAL A 416 3.45 -35.46 -41.27
C VAL A 416 2.07 -35.05 -41.76
N VAL A 417 1.53 -33.96 -41.21
CA VAL A 417 0.28 -33.34 -41.67
C VAL A 417 0.58 -32.49 -42.90
N LEU A 418 -0.20 -32.70 -43.96
CA LEU A 418 -0.20 -31.93 -45.19
C LEU A 418 -1.38 -30.96 -45.15
N TRP A 419 -1.07 -29.67 -45.05
CA TRP A 419 -2.03 -28.57 -45.04
C TRP A 419 -1.97 -27.85 -46.39
N VAL A 420 -2.80 -28.30 -47.34
CA VAL A 420 -2.76 -27.82 -48.73
C VAL A 420 -3.97 -26.93 -48.99
N GLY A 421 -3.74 -25.64 -49.19
CA GLY A 421 -4.80 -24.67 -49.44
C GLY A 421 -4.67 -23.94 -50.77
N THR A 422 -5.70 -23.18 -51.10
CA THR A 422 -5.67 -22.20 -52.19
C THR A 422 -5.85 -20.81 -51.61
N LEU A 423 -4.92 -19.90 -51.91
CA LEU A 423 -5.03 -18.48 -51.53
C LEU A 423 -6.17 -17.80 -52.31
N GLN A 424 -6.61 -16.62 -51.85
CA GLN A 424 -7.68 -15.84 -52.51
C GLN A 424 -7.40 -15.54 -53.99
N ASN A 425 -6.13 -15.42 -54.38
CA ASN A 425 -5.71 -15.16 -55.76
C ASN A 425 -5.63 -16.42 -56.65
N GLY A 426 -5.99 -17.60 -56.12
CA GLY A 426 -5.92 -18.88 -56.81
C GLY A 426 -4.56 -19.59 -56.75
N SER A 427 -3.54 -18.98 -56.14
CA SER A 427 -2.23 -19.61 -55.96
C SER A 427 -2.30 -20.73 -54.91
N PRO A 428 -1.57 -21.83 -55.12
CA PRO A 428 -1.48 -22.90 -54.13
C PRO A 428 -0.70 -22.42 -52.89
N TYR A 429 -1.13 -22.89 -51.73
CA TYR A 429 -0.45 -22.73 -50.45
C TYR A 429 -0.20 -24.12 -49.86
N THR A 430 0.98 -24.37 -49.33
CA THR A 430 1.28 -25.65 -48.70
C THR A 430 2.07 -25.42 -47.42
N HIS A 431 1.62 -26.05 -46.36
CA HIS A 431 2.30 -26.12 -45.08
C HIS A 431 2.36 -27.59 -44.62
N GLU A 432 3.44 -27.96 -43.95
CA GLU A 432 3.59 -29.26 -43.30
C GLU A 432 3.86 -29.09 -41.81
N ALA A 433 3.20 -29.91 -41.00
CA ALA A 433 3.44 -29.99 -39.55
C ALA A 433 3.86 -31.42 -39.18
N GLU A 434 4.99 -31.55 -38.47
CA GLU A 434 5.53 -32.83 -38.05
C GLU A 434 5.19 -33.14 -36.58
N HIS A 435 4.95 -34.40 -36.28
CA HIS A 435 4.82 -34.90 -34.92
C HIS A 435 5.40 -36.31 -34.79
N ILE A 436 6.19 -36.56 -33.75
CA ILE A 436 6.70 -37.91 -33.43
C ILE A 436 5.81 -38.49 -32.33
N VAL A 437 5.23 -39.66 -32.58
CA VAL A 437 4.38 -40.36 -31.62
C VAL A 437 5.21 -40.78 -30.40
N THR A 438 4.81 -40.30 -29.23
CA THR A 438 5.42 -40.68 -27.95
C THR A 438 4.72 -41.90 -27.35
N GLY A 439 5.38 -42.61 -26.43
CA GLY A 439 4.78 -43.78 -25.78
C GLY A 439 3.49 -43.51 -24.99
N ASN A 440 3.20 -42.26 -24.62
CA ASN A 440 1.95 -41.88 -23.94
C ASN A 440 0.80 -41.60 -24.91
N GLU A 441 1.11 -41.43 -26.20
CA GLU A 441 0.17 -41.13 -27.29
C GLU A 441 -0.24 -42.40 -28.07
N VAL A 442 0.49 -43.51 -27.89
CA VAL A 442 0.06 -44.82 -28.41
C VAL A 442 -1.35 -45.13 -27.91
N ASP A 443 -2.19 -45.61 -28.83
CA ASP A 443 -3.62 -45.89 -28.63
C ASP A 443 -4.50 -44.66 -28.29
N LYS A 444 -4.01 -43.43 -28.55
CA LYS A 444 -4.78 -42.19 -28.37
C LYS A 444 -4.74 -41.31 -29.63
N PRO A 445 -5.79 -40.50 -29.90
CA PRO A 445 -5.72 -39.50 -30.94
C PRO A 445 -4.57 -38.51 -30.68
N VAL A 446 -3.88 -38.09 -31.75
CA VAL A 446 -2.77 -37.13 -31.67
C VAL A 446 -3.24 -35.79 -32.23
N GLN A 447 -3.13 -34.72 -31.45
CA GLN A 447 -3.54 -33.38 -31.87
C GLN A 447 -2.33 -32.55 -32.27
N ILE A 448 -2.31 -32.08 -33.52
CA ILE A 448 -1.22 -31.31 -34.11
C ILE A 448 -1.71 -29.88 -34.37
N PRO A 449 -1.18 -28.86 -33.66
CA PRO A 449 -1.64 -27.49 -33.82
C PRO A 449 -1.06 -26.83 -35.06
N VAL A 450 -1.91 -26.16 -35.84
CA VAL A 450 -1.57 -25.34 -37.01
C VAL A 450 -1.88 -23.87 -36.65
N PRO A 451 -0.87 -22.98 -36.56
CA PRO A 451 -1.07 -21.59 -36.15
C PRO A 451 -1.75 -20.72 -37.23
N SER A 452 -2.32 -19.59 -36.80
CA SER A 452 -3.05 -18.62 -37.64
C SER A 452 -2.31 -18.18 -38.92
N GLN A 453 -0.99 -18.13 -38.88
CA GLN A 453 -0.14 -17.80 -40.05
C GLN A 453 -0.33 -18.74 -41.24
N HIS A 454 -0.87 -19.96 -41.02
CA HIS A 454 -1.18 -20.93 -42.07
C HIS A 454 -2.70 -21.03 -42.37
N ILE A 455 -3.53 -20.34 -41.60
CA ILE A 455 -5.00 -20.33 -41.71
C ILE A 455 -5.46 -19.04 -42.40
N ALA A 456 -5.06 -17.88 -41.87
CA ALA A 456 -5.49 -16.56 -42.33
C ALA A 456 -5.20 -16.29 -43.82
N PRO A 457 -4.07 -16.74 -44.42
CA PRO A 457 -3.82 -16.56 -45.86
C PRO A 457 -4.84 -17.26 -46.76
N LEU A 458 -5.51 -18.30 -46.25
CA LEU A 458 -6.48 -19.09 -47.00
C LEU A 458 -7.89 -18.46 -47.00
N ASN A 459 -8.07 -17.26 -46.43
CA ASN A 459 -9.39 -16.61 -46.37
C ASN A 459 -10.03 -16.46 -47.77
N ASN A 460 -11.28 -16.92 -47.89
CA ASN A 460 -12.05 -17.11 -49.14
C ASN A 460 -11.45 -18.14 -50.11
N GLY A 461 -10.66 -19.07 -49.58
CA GLY A 461 -10.00 -20.15 -50.31
C GLY A 461 -10.56 -21.53 -49.98
N THR A 462 -9.79 -22.55 -50.36
CA THR A 462 -10.05 -23.96 -50.02
C THR A 462 -8.91 -24.52 -49.20
N LEU A 463 -9.19 -25.58 -48.45
CA LEU A 463 -8.21 -26.32 -47.68
C LEU A 463 -8.46 -27.83 -47.83
N ASP A 464 -7.41 -28.57 -48.11
CA ASP A 464 -7.37 -30.02 -48.21
C ASP A 464 -6.31 -30.53 -47.20
N VAL A 465 -6.78 -31.22 -46.16
CA VAL A 465 -5.95 -31.72 -45.06
C VAL A 465 -5.82 -33.23 -45.18
N SER A 466 -4.58 -33.71 -45.20
CA SER A 466 -4.25 -35.14 -45.13
C SER A 466 -3.02 -35.35 -44.25
N TYR A 467 -2.66 -36.58 -43.94
CA TYR A 467 -1.42 -36.88 -43.23
C TYR A 467 -0.76 -38.16 -43.73
N ARG A 468 0.54 -38.27 -43.43
CA ARG A 468 1.38 -39.42 -43.73
C ARG A 468 1.99 -39.97 -42.46
N VAL A 469 2.16 -41.29 -42.40
CA VAL A 469 2.86 -41.97 -41.30
C VAL A 469 4.05 -42.75 -41.86
N ALA A 470 5.21 -42.57 -41.23
CA ALA A 470 6.41 -43.38 -41.47
C ALA A 470 6.86 -44.07 -40.17
N SER A 471 7.14 -45.38 -40.24
CA SER A 471 7.55 -46.19 -39.08
C SER A 471 8.84 -46.98 -39.38
N ASP A 472 9.62 -47.30 -38.33
CA ASP A 472 10.85 -48.11 -38.43
C ASP A 472 10.58 -49.64 -38.42
N ALA A 473 9.35 -50.06 -38.05
CA ALA A 473 8.97 -51.46 -37.84
C ALA A 473 8.63 -52.22 -39.14
N LEU A 474 8.43 -51.50 -40.24
CA LEU A 474 8.09 -52.04 -41.56
C LEU A 474 9.29 -51.89 -42.50
N ALA A 475 9.40 -52.77 -43.51
CA ALA A 475 10.46 -52.67 -44.52
C ALA A 475 10.53 -51.23 -45.09
N PRO A 476 11.69 -50.75 -45.61
CA PRO A 476 12.06 -49.32 -45.77
C PRO A 476 11.17 -48.37 -46.61
N MET A 477 9.90 -48.68 -46.88
CA MET A 477 9.06 -48.05 -47.91
C MET A 477 7.58 -47.84 -47.52
N ASP A 478 7.10 -48.24 -46.33
CA ASP A 478 5.65 -48.11 -46.04
C ASP A 478 5.27 -46.71 -45.51
N ILE A 479 5.25 -45.72 -46.40
CA ILE A 479 4.61 -44.41 -46.13
C ILE A 479 3.11 -44.58 -46.39
N ARG A 480 2.32 -44.62 -45.32
CA ARG A 480 0.86 -44.70 -45.40
C ARG A 480 0.27 -43.30 -45.46
N VAL A 481 -0.77 -43.10 -46.27
CA VAL A 481 -1.44 -41.80 -46.46
C VAL A 481 -2.89 -41.90 -45.98
N SER A 482 -3.40 -40.81 -45.40
CA SER A 482 -4.78 -40.69 -44.97
C SER A 482 -5.76 -40.38 -46.10
N GLU A 483 -7.04 -40.55 -45.81
CA GLU A 483 -8.08 -39.84 -46.55
C GLU A 483 -7.96 -38.32 -46.38
N HIS A 484 -8.58 -37.58 -47.29
CA HIS A 484 -8.49 -36.13 -47.39
C HIS A 484 -9.71 -35.45 -46.78
N LEU A 485 -9.50 -34.54 -45.83
CA LEU A 485 -10.54 -33.65 -45.30
C LEU A 485 -10.57 -32.35 -46.12
N LYS A 486 -11.68 -32.10 -46.81
CA LYS A 486 -11.87 -30.91 -47.64
C LYS A 486 -12.73 -29.86 -46.96
N LEU A 487 -12.19 -28.65 -46.83
CA LEU A 487 -12.77 -27.52 -46.13
C LEU A 487 -12.77 -26.26 -47.00
N LEU A 488 -13.68 -25.35 -46.67
CA LEU A 488 -13.66 -23.96 -47.11
C LEU A 488 -13.12 -23.10 -45.97
N VAL A 489 -12.26 -22.13 -46.27
CA VAL A 489 -11.73 -21.21 -45.26
C VAL A 489 -12.40 -19.86 -45.47
N ALA A 490 -13.43 -19.57 -44.69
CA ALA A 490 -14.20 -18.34 -44.80
C ALA A 490 -15.02 -18.11 -43.52
N SER A 491 -15.30 -16.84 -43.21
CA SER A 491 -16.23 -16.51 -42.14
C SER A 491 -17.65 -16.99 -42.50
N PRO A 492 -18.37 -17.67 -41.59
CA PRO A 492 -19.68 -18.24 -41.88
C PRO A 492 -20.72 -17.16 -42.18
N TYR A 493 -21.43 -17.29 -43.31
CA TYR A 493 -22.65 -16.50 -43.56
C TYR A 493 -23.81 -17.16 -42.81
N ALA A 494 -24.20 -16.57 -41.67
CA ALA A 494 -25.27 -17.08 -40.83
C ALA A 494 -26.65 -16.81 -41.46
N GLU A 495 -27.39 -17.89 -41.75
CA GLU A 495 -28.75 -17.84 -42.32
C GLU A 495 -29.82 -18.36 -41.33
N LEU A 496 -29.39 -19.11 -40.31
CA LEU A 496 -30.27 -19.76 -39.35
C LEU A 496 -30.24 -19.03 -37.99
N PRO A 497 -31.34 -19.02 -37.22
CA PRO A 497 -31.38 -18.39 -35.90
C PRO A 497 -30.37 -19.03 -34.95
N ALA A 498 -29.82 -18.26 -33.99
CA ALA A 498 -28.93 -18.80 -32.97
C ALA A 498 -29.64 -19.88 -32.12
N PRO A 499 -28.91 -20.89 -31.62
CA PRO A 499 -29.45 -21.80 -30.62
C PRO A 499 -29.67 -21.07 -29.28
N SER A 500 -30.35 -21.72 -28.34
CA SER A 500 -30.52 -21.24 -26.96
C SER A 500 -30.19 -22.35 -25.96
N VAL A 501 -29.75 -21.99 -24.76
CA VAL A 501 -29.63 -22.93 -23.63
C VAL A 501 -30.75 -22.60 -22.64
N ASP A 502 -31.63 -23.56 -22.37
CA ASP A 502 -32.88 -23.29 -21.62
C ASP A 502 -32.61 -22.88 -20.15
N GLU A 503 -31.54 -23.39 -19.55
CA GLU A 503 -31.13 -23.11 -18.17
C GLU A 503 -30.31 -21.81 -18.03
N ALA A 504 -29.92 -21.19 -19.16
CA ALA A 504 -29.14 -19.96 -19.14
C ALA A 504 -30.04 -18.73 -18.91
N GLN A 505 -29.57 -17.79 -18.08
CA GLN A 505 -30.20 -16.48 -17.88
C GLN A 505 -29.30 -15.39 -18.47
N ASP A 506 -29.85 -14.55 -19.36
CA ASP A 506 -29.10 -13.50 -20.05
C ASP A 506 -27.77 -13.99 -20.68
N ASN A 507 -27.82 -15.17 -21.33
CA ASN A 507 -26.67 -15.87 -21.90
C ASN A 507 -25.56 -16.25 -20.89
N GLN A 508 -25.92 -16.42 -19.62
CA GLN A 508 -25.05 -16.98 -18.58
C GLN A 508 -25.61 -18.29 -18.04
N LEU A 509 -24.74 -19.29 -17.92
CA LEU A 509 -25.07 -20.58 -17.33
C LEU A 509 -24.33 -20.75 -16.01
N ASP A 510 -25.07 -20.90 -14.91
CA ASP A 510 -24.49 -21.26 -13.62
C ASP A 510 -24.29 -22.78 -13.54
N PRO A 511 -23.04 -23.29 -13.54
CA PRO A 511 -22.77 -24.72 -13.49
C PRO A 511 -23.32 -25.40 -12.22
N GLU A 512 -23.51 -24.67 -11.11
CA GLU A 512 -24.10 -25.23 -9.87
C GLU A 512 -25.60 -25.56 -10.05
N THR A 513 -26.28 -24.86 -10.96
CA THR A 513 -27.70 -25.10 -11.26
C THR A 513 -27.92 -26.26 -12.24
N VAL A 514 -26.84 -26.77 -12.83
CA VAL A 514 -26.85 -27.78 -13.89
C VAL A 514 -25.94 -28.97 -13.52
N PRO A 515 -26.27 -29.74 -12.46
CA PRO A 515 -25.38 -30.78 -11.94
C PRO A 515 -25.21 -32.01 -12.86
N TYR A 516 -26.00 -32.12 -13.94
CA TYR A 516 -25.98 -33.27 -14.85
C TYR A 516 -25.88 -32.89 -16.33
N HIS A 517 -26.77 -32.04 -16.84
CA HIS A 517 -26.75 -31.56 -18.23
C HIS A 517 -27.54 -30.27 -18.41
N ALA A 518 -27.13 -29.43 -19.37
CA ALA A 518 -27.90 -28.31 -19.88
C ALA A 518 -28.66 -28.71 -21.15
N THR A 519 -29.78 -28.05 -21.43
CA THR A 519 -30.62 -28.30 -22.60
C THR A 519 -30.30 -27.30 -23.70
N LEU A 520 -29.56 -27.74 -24.72
CA LEU A 520 -29.33 -26.97 -25.94
C LEU A 520 -30.53 -27.10 -26.87
N ARG A 521 -31.20 -26.00 -27.18
CA ARG A 521 -32.36 -25.93 -28.06
C ARG A 521 -32.00 -25.27 -29.38
N VAL A 522 -32.28 -25.99 -30.47
CA VAL A 522 -32.18 -25.48 -31.84
C VAL A 522 -33.59 -25.07 -32.30
N PRO A 523 -33.85 -23.75 -32.47
CA PRO A 523 -35.22 -23.25 -32.67
C PRO A 523 -35.71 -23.36 -34.12
N TYR A 524 -34.85 -23.72 -35.07
CA TYR A 524 -35.19 -23.76 -36.50
C TYR A 524 -36.17 -24.89 -36.82
N THR A 525 -37.33 -24.55 -37.37
CA THR A 525 -38.42 -25.50 -37.61
C THR A 525 -38.64 -25.85 -39.08
N ALA A 526 -37.93 -25.25 -40.04
CA ALA A 526 -38.12 -25.55 -41.47
C ALA A 526 -37.24 -26.72 -41.95
N THR A 527 -37.06 -27.74 -41.09
CA THR A 527 -36.31 -28.96 -41.37
C THR A 527 -37.18 -30.01 -42.06
N VAL A 528 -36.60 -30.79 -42.98
CA VAL A 528 -37.27 -31.89 -43.70
C VAL A 528 -36.64 -33.24 -43.38
N THR A 529 -37.39 -34.33 -43.62
CA THR A 529 -36.87 -35.69 -43.39
C THR A 529 -35.62 -35.93 -44.25
N GLY A 530 -34.54 -36.37 -43.61
CA GLY A 530 -33.24 -36.64 -44.23
C GLY A 530 -32.21 -35.53 -44.07
N ASP A 531 -32.60 -34.32 -43.62
CA ASP A 531 -31.62 -33.29 -43.28
C ASP A 531 -30.74 -33.78 -42.13
N ILE A 532 -29.48 -33.35 -42.07
CA ILE A 532 -28.58 -33.66 -40.93
C ILE A 532 -28.35 -32.37 -40.17
N LEU A 533 -28.67 -32.39 -38.88
CA LEU A 533 -28.48 -31.27 -37.97
C LEU A 533 -27.32 -31.60 -37.03
N THR A 534 -26.29 -30.76 -37.02
CA THR A 534 -25.11 -30.92 -36.17
C THR A 534 -24.94 -29.66 -35.32
N TRP A 535 -24.80 -29.80 -34.00
CA TRP A 535 -24.43 -28.68 -33.13
C TRP A 535 -22.94 -28.72 -32.80
N TYR A 536 -22.38 -27.56 -32.48
CA TYR A 536 -20.99 -27.36 -32.12
C TYR A 536 -20.95 -26.50 -30.85
N TRP A 537 -20.36 -27.04 -29.79
CA TRP A 537 -20.09 -26.38 -28.53
C TRP A 537 -18.58 -26.14 -28.47
N GLN A 538 -18.15 -24.90 -28.64
CA GLN A 538 -16.75 -24.53 -28.80
C GLN A 538 -16.30 -23.72 -27.59
N ALA A 539 -15.51 -24.34 -26.72
CA ALA A 539 -14.87 -23.71 -25.57
C ALA A 539 -13.41 -23.32 -25.89
N GLU A 540 -12.75 -22.60 -24.98
CA GLU A 540 -11.31 -22.28 -25.14
C GLU A 540 -10.40 -23.51 -25.09
N THR A 541 -10.81 -24.56 -24.37
CA THR A 541 -10.06 -25.81 -24.23
C THR A 541 -10.70 -26.93 -25.04
N PRO A 542 -9.91 -27.85 -25.65
CA PRO A 542 -10.45 -29.03 -26.32
C PRO A 542 -11.36 -29.89 -25.43
N ASP A 543 -11.00 -30.05 -24.14
CA ASP A 543 -11.78 -30.84 -23.17
C ASP A 543 -13.19 -30.29 -22.91
N GLY A 544 -13.39 -28.98 -23.13
CA GLY A 544 -14.69 -28.30 -22.99
C GLY A 544 -15.45 -28.18 -24.32
N SER A 545 -14.90 -28.70 -25.42
CA SER A 545 -15.50 -28.58 -26.75
C SER A 545 -16.07 -29.92 -27.22
N ALA A 546 -17.21 -29.88 -27.92
CA ALA A 546 -17.83 -31.07 -28.48
C ALA A 546 -18.75 -30.73 -29.65
N SER A 547 -19.13 -31.76 -30.40
CA SER A 547 -20.22 -31.70 -31.36
C SER A 547 -20.97 -33.02 -31.36
N ASP A 548 -22.24 -32.97 -31.74
CA ASP A 548 -23.05 -34.17 -32.00
C ASP A 548 -24.09 -33.83 -33.08
N TRP A 549 -24.63 -34.87 -33.71
CA TRP A 549 -25.52 -34.71 -34.85
C TRP A 549 -26.67 -35.71 -34.80
N ILE A 550 -27.78 -35.32 -35.42
CA ILE A 550 -28.89 -36.24 -35.67
C ILE A 550 -29.40 -36.10 -37.10
N PRO A 551 -29.88 -37.20 -37.71
CA PRO A 551 -30.69 -37.12 -38.90
C PRO A 551 -32.11 -36.66 -38.51
N ILE A 552 -32.65 -35.70 -39.26
CA ILE A 552 -34.03 -35.27 -39.13
C ILE A 552 -34.92 -36.40 -39.66
N THR A 553 -35.60 -37.08 -38.74
CA THR A 553 -36.57 -38.14 -39.06
C THR A 553 -37.97 -37.57 -39.18
N SER A 554 -38.90 -38.32 -39.79
CA SER A 554 -40.28 -37.87 -39.99
C SER A 554 -41.00 -37.39 -38.71
N PRO A 555 -40.78 -37.97 -37.51
CA PRO A 555 -41.39 -37.47 -36.28
C PRO A 555 -40.91 -36.09 -35.79
N ILE A 556 -39.68 -35.68 -36.13
CA ILE A 556 -39.03 -34.45 -35.67
C ILE A 556 -38.90 -33.37 -36.75
N ALA A 557 -39.10 -33.72 -38.03
CA ALA A 557 -39.21 -32.74 -39.11
C ALA A 557 -40.28 -31.68 -38.79
N GLY A 558 -39.98 -30.42 -39.06
CA GLY A 558 -40.90 -29.33 -38.77
C GLY A 558 -40.89 -28.78 -37.34
N LYS A 559 -40.04 -29.31 -36.44
CA LYS A 559 -40.05 -29.00 -34.99
C LYS A 559 -38.68 -28.55 -34.48
N PRO A 560 -38.62 -27.74 -33.40
CA PRO A 560 -37.38 -27.49 -32.69
C PRO A 560 -36.77 -28.79 -32.16
N VAL A 561 -35.44 -28.87 -32.17
CA VAL A 561 -34.67 -30.02 -31.69
C VAL A 561 -33.93 -29.63 -30.42
N THR A 562 -33.84 -30.54 -29.45
CA THR A 562 -33.10 -30.33 -28.19
C THR A 562 -32.03 -31.39 -27.99
N PHE A 563 -30.90 -31.00 -27.42
CA PHE A 563 -29.77 -31.85 -27.06
C PHE A 563 -29.41 -31.65 -25.59
N ASN A 564 -28.90 -32.71 -24.96
CA ASN A 564 -28.41 -32.65 -23.58
C ASN A 564 -26.89 -32.46 -23.60
N ILE A 565 -26.43 -31.30 -23.17
CA ILE A 565 -25.00 -30.99 -23.02
C ILE A 565 -24.57 -31.41 -21.61
N HIS A 566 -23.81 -32.49 -21.52
CA HIS A 566 -23.41 -33.07 -20.24
C HIS A 566 -22.50 -32.12 -19.44
N ALA A 567 -22.59 -32.18 -18.10
CA ALA A 567 -21.81 -31.33 -17.20
C ALA A 567 -20.30 -31.40 -17.44
N SER A 568 -19.78 -32.56 -17.87
CA SER A 568 -18.36 -32.73 -18.21
C SER A 568 -17.85 -31.85 -19.36
N LEU A 569 -18.74 -31.29 -20.20
CA LEU A 569 -18.39 -30.31 -21.24
C LEU A 569 -18.49 -28.86 -20.73
N ILE A 570 -19.24 -28.65 -19.65
CA ILE A 570 -19.48 -27.35 -19.03
C ILE A 570 -18.39 -27.06 -17.99
N GLU A 571 -18.00 -28.05 -17.19
CA GLU A 571 -17.00 -27.95 -16.12
C GLU A 571 -15.63 -27.43 -16.58
N PRO A 572 -15.04 -27.87 -17.71
CA PRO A 572 -13.75 -27.34 -18.19
C PRO A 572 -13.84 -25.86 -18.61
N SER A 573 -15.06 -25.39 -18.89
CA SER A 573 -15.33 -24.04 -19.37
C SER A 573 -15.76 -23.09 -18.25
N ILE A 574 -15.66 -23.47 -16.98
CA ILE A 574 -15.99 -22.58 -15.86
C ILE A 574 -15.16 -21.29 -15.94
N ASP A 575 -15.83 -20.16 -15.79
CA ASP A 575 -15.30 -18.81 -15.90
C ASP A 575 -14.81 -18.42 -17.31
N SER A 576 -15.16 -19.19 -18.36
CA SER A 576 -14.84 -18.88 -19.75
C SER A 576 -16.07 -18.72 -20.64
N LEU A 577 -15.83 -18.24 -21.87
CA LEU A 577 -16.84 -18.08 -22.90
C LEU A 577 -16.92 -19.33 -23.76
N VAL A 578 -18.14 -19.81 -24.00
CA VAL A 578 -18.44 -20.87 -24.97
C VAL A 578 -19.20 -20.27 -26.14
N ARG A 579 -18.77 -20.60 -27.36
CA ARG A 579 -19.48 -20.28 -28.60
C ARG A 579 -20.26 -21.49 -29.06
N ILE A 580 -21.57 -21.33 -29.26
CA ILE A 580 -22.44 -22.42 -29.65
C ILE A 580 -23.08 -22.10 -31.00
N THR A 581 -22.91 -23.02 -31.95
CA THR A 581 -23.49 -22.93 -33.30
C THR A 581 -24.12 -24.25 -33.70
N TYR A 582 -24.90 -24.25 -34.79
CA TYR A 582 -25.29 -25.48 -35.46
C TYR A 582 -25.27 -25.31 -36.98
N SER A 583 -25.07 -26.42 -37.68
CA SER A 583 -25.17 -26.54 -39.12
C SER A 583 -26.34 -27.45 -39.50
N LEU A 584 -26.93 -27.16 -40.66
CA LEU A 584 -27.96 -28.00 -41.28
C LEU A 584 -27.50 -28.40 -42.68
N LYS A 585 -27.22 -29.68 -42.89
CA LYS A 585 -26.94 -30.25 -44.21
C LYS A 585 -28.26 -30.68 -44.86
N LEU A 586 -28.61 -30.00 -45.95
CA LEU A 586 -29.88 -30.27 -46.66
C LEU A 586 -29.81 -31.61 -47.39
N ALA A 587 -30.81 -32.47 -47.16
CA ALA A 587 -30.91 -33.77 -47.83
C ALA A 587 -30.97 -33.65 -49.35
N SER A 588 -31.61 -32.57 -49.84
CA SER A 588 -31.92 -32.37 -51.26
C SER A 588 -30.71 -31.93 -52.10
N THR A 589 -29.75 -31.21 -51.52
CA THR A 589 -28.63 -30.60 -52.25
C THR A 589 -27.26 -30.95 -51.70
N GLY A 590 -27.19 -31.51 -50.48
CA GLY A 590 -25.94 -31.75 -49.76
C GLY A 590 -25.25 -30.49 -49.25
N GLN A 591 -25.85 -29.31 -49.45
CA GLN A 591 -25.30 -28.02 -49.00
C GLN A 591 -25.55 -27.79 -47.52
N TYR A 592 -24.60 -27.10 -46.87
CA TYR A 592 -24.70 -26.67 -45.48
C TYR A 592 -25.33 -25.28 -45.38
N ARG A 593 -26.13 -25.08 -44.32
CA ARG A 593 -26.55 -23.79 -43.79
C ARG A 593 -26.08 -23.65 -42.35
N TYR A 594 -25.83 -22.42 -41.91
CA TYR A 594 -25.19 -22.13 -40.63
C TYR A 594 -26.04 -21.21 -39.75
N SER A 595 -26.00 -21.44 -38.45
CA SER A 595 -26.66 -20.58 -37.47
C SER A 595 -25.85 -19.33 -37.14
N HIS A 596 -26.52 -18.32 -36.59
CA HIS A 596 -25.86 -17.33 -35.76
C HIS A 596 -25.24 -18.00 -34.52
N VAL A 597 -24.16 -17.39 -34.00
CA VAL A 597 -23.47 -17.85 -32.79
C VAL A 597 -24.26 -17.44 -31.56
N LEU A 598 -24.43 -18.36 -30.61
CA LEU A 598 -24.76 -18.05 -29.22
C LEU A 598 -23.45 -17.93 -28.43
N GLU A 599 -23.20 -16.75 -27.88
CA GLU A 599 -22.10 -16.52 -26.94
C GLU A 599 -22.60 -16.76 -25.52
N LEU A 600 -22.19 -17.88 -24.90
CA LEU A 600 -22.64 -18.32 -23.57
C LEU A 600 -21.48 -18.22 -22.58
N THR A 601 -21.64 -17.44 -21.51
CA THR A 601 -20.63 -17.38 -20.43
C THR A 601 -20.96 -18.42 -19.36
N ILE A 602 -19.99 -19.28 -19.03
CA ILE A 602 -20.17 -20.29 -17.98
C ILE A 602 -19.56 -19.74 -16.68
N GLY A 603 -20.36 -19.68 -15.62
CA GLY A 603 -19.88 -19.20 -14.34
C GLY A 603 -20.98 -18.81 -13.38
N LYS A 604 -20.60 -18.59 -12.12
CA LYS A 604 -21.55 -18.27 -11.06
C LYS A 604 -22.16 -16.89 -11.27
N ILE A 605 -23.47 -16.85 -11.50
CA ILE A 605 -24.22 -15.63 -11.75
C ILE A 605 -24.14 -14.71 -10.52
N LEU A 606 -23.96 -13.41 -10.73
CA LEU A 606 -24.02 -12.41 -9.66
C LEU A 606 -25.47 -12.23 -9.20
N GLY A 607 -25.75 -12.62 -7.95
CA GLY A 607 -27.06 -12.45 -7.31
C GLY A 607 -27.46 -10.98 -7.09
N GLU A 608 -28.46 -10.75 -6.25
CA GLU A 608 -28.82 -9.40 -5.79
C GLU A 608 -27.65 -8.74 -5.02
N LEU A 609 -27.36 -7.48 -5.32
CA LEU A 609 -26.26 -6.72 -4.71
C LEU A 609 -26.85 -5.68 -3.74
N PRO A 610 -26.79 -5.92 -2.41
CA PRO A 610 -27.37 -5.00 -1.43
C PRO A 610 -26.60 -3.67 -1.38
N ALA A 611 -27.21 -2.63 -0.83
CA ALA A 611 -26.52 -1.36 -0.59
C ALA A 611 -25.29 -1.54 0.33
N PRO A 612 -24.20 -0.76 0.10
CA PRO A 612 -23.04 -0.79 0.99
C PRO A 612 -23.40 -0.25 2.39
N VAL A 613 -22.50 -0.44 3.36
CA VAL A 613 -22.67 0.07 4.73
C VAL A 613 -21.51 0.99 5.09
N VAL A 614 -21.80 2.15 5.67
CA VAL A 614 -20.76 3.02 6.28
C VAL A 614 -20.66 2.70 7.76
N LEU A 615 -19.48 2.27 8.22
CA LEU A 615 -19.29 1.73 9.57
C LEU A 615 -19.42 2.79 10.67
N GLU A 616 -19.04 4.03 10.36
CA GLU A 616 -19.11 5.18 11.26
C GLU A 616 -20.52 5.83 11.26
N ALA A 617 -21.41 5.40 10.36
CA ALA A 617 -22.77 5.92 10.26
C ALA A 617 -23.77 5.06 11.06
N ASN A 618 -24.83 5.71 11.54
CA ASN A 618 -25.95 5.04 12.18
C ASN A 618 -27.25 5.41 11.46
N ALA A 619 -28.02 4.41 11.03
CA ALA A 619 -29.30 4.58 10.35
C ALA A 619 -29.27 5.57 9.15
N GLY A 620 -28.21 5.50 8.33
CA GLY A 620 -28.06 6.39 7.15
C GLY A 620 -27.60 7.81 7.49
N GLN A 621 -27.21 8.09 8.73
CA GLN A 621 -26.69 9.37 9.17
C GLN A 621 -25.26 9.23 9.68
N LEU A 622 -24.35 10.07 9.19
CA LEU A 622 -22.96 10.14 9.63
C LEU A 622 -22.75 11.41 10.43
N ASP A 623 -22.50 11.27 11.75
CA ASP A 623 -21.91 12.37 12.52
C ASP A 623 -20.47 12.56 12.03
N PRO A 624 -20.12 13.73 11.45
CA PRO A 624 -18.78 13.94 10.90
C PRO A 624 -17.70 13.66 11.95
N MET A 625 -17.95 13.95 13.23
CA MET A 625 -16.96 13.73 14.29
C MET A 625 -16.64 12.26 14.57
N GLN A 626 -17.45 11.31 14.10
CA GLN A 626 -17.09 9.87 14.13
C GLN A 626 -16.14 9.48 12.99
N ALA A 627 -15.96 10.33 11.98
CA ALA A 627 -15.16 10.09 10.79
C ALA A 627 -14.02 11.11 10.61
N VAL A 628 -13.49 11.66 11.72
CA VAL A 628 -12.37 12.65 11.70
C VAL A 628 -11.12 12.11 11.01
N ASP A 629 -10.90 10.79 11.08
CA ASP A 629 -9.81 10.09 10.41
C ASP A 629 -10.20 9.53 9.01
N GLY A 630 -11.42 9.81 8.56
CA GLY A 630 -12.04 9.24 7.36
C GLY A 630 -13.23 8.33 7.71
N ALA A 631 -13.96 7.89 6.68
CA ALA A 631 -15.05 6.94 6.80
C ALA A 631 -14.71 5.62 6.08
N THR A 632 -15.34 4.54 6.51
CA THR A 632 -15.14 3.20 5.98
C THR A 632 -16.44 2.71 5.33
N VAL A 633 -16.40 2.52 4.02
CA VAL A 633 -17.51 1.92 3.26
C VAL A 633 -17.24 0.42 3.12
N ARG A 634 -18.06 -0.40 3.78
CA ARG A 634 -18.03 -1.85 3.69
C ARG A 634 -19.00 -2.35 2.62
N VAL A 635 -18.47 -3.07 1.65
CA VAL A 635 -19.22 -3.81 0.64
C VAL A 635 -19.30 -5.27 1.08
N LYS A 636 -20.49 -5.85 1.12
CA LYS A 636 -20.71 -7.26 1.45
C LYS A 636 -21.86 -7.82 0.62
N TYR A 637 -21.64 -8.97 -0.02
CA TYR A 637 -22.69 -9.70 -0.75
C TYR A 637 -22.39 -11.19 -0.78
N ASP A 638 -23.44 -11.99 -0.92
CA ASP A 638 -23.32 -13.45 -0.96
C ASP A 638 -22.66 -13.90 -2.26
N GLY A 639 -21.77 -14.89 -2.16
CA GLY A 639 -21.05 -15.43 -3.31
C GLY A 639 -19.94 -14.54 -3.86
N MET A 640 -19.45 -13.55 -3.09
CA MET A 640 -18.26 -12.77 -3.44
C MET A 640 -17.04 -13.69 -3.66
N ALA A 641 -16.39 -13.51 -4.81
CA ALA A 641 -15.23 -14.26 -5.26
C ALA A 641 -13.98 -13.37 -5.28
N VAL A 642 -12.80 -13.98 -5.16
CA VAL A 642 -11.52 -13.24 -5.18
C VAL A 642 -11.21 -12.57 -6.53
N GLN A 643 -11.81 -13.07 -7.61
CA GLN A 643 -11.67 -12.51 -8.96
C GLN A 643 -12.62 -11.35 -9.25
N ASP A 644 -13.58 -11.07 -8.36
CA ASP A 644 -14.49 -9.95 -8.54
C ASP A 644 -13.73 -8.64 -8.49
N VAL A 645 -14.06 -7.75 -9.41
CA VAL A 645 -13.59 -6.37 -9.39
C VAL A 645 -14.71 -5.50 -8.85
N ILE A 646 -14.53 -4.99 -7.64
CA ILE A 646 -15.51 -4.15 -6.95
C ILE A 646 -15.09 -2.69 -7.10
N THR A 647 -15.94 -1.87 -7.73
CA THR A 647 -15.73 -0.43 -7.92
C THR A 647 -16.72 0.34 -7.06
N MET A 648 -16.24 1.03 -6.02
CA MET A 648 -17.05 1.87 -5.13
C MET A 648 -17.05 3.32 -5.62
N SER A 649 -18.25 3.91 -5.71
CA SER A 649 -18.48 5.31 -6.06
C SER A 649 -19.12 6.06 -4.88
N TRP A 650 -18.58 7.23 -4.57
CA TRP A 650 -19.11 8.17 -3.57
C TRP A 650 -19.45 9.48 -4.28
N LYS A 651 -20.74 9.82 -4.36
CA LYS A 651 -21.21 11.02 -5.04
C LYS A 651 -21.85 11.99 -4.06
N GLY A 652 -21.23 13.15 -3.89
CA GLY A 652 -21.67 14.23 -3.01
C GLY A 652 -21.53 15.60 -3.67
N SER A 653 -20.98 16.58 -2.94
CA SER A 653 -20.70 17.92 -3.47
C SER A 653 -19.67 17.88 -4.62
N VAL A 654 -19.74 18.90 -5.48
CA VAL A 654 -18.86 19.01 -6.67
C VAL A 654 -17.41 19.19 -6.22
N GLY A 655 -16.47 18.53 -6.92
CA GLY A 655 -15.05 18.62 -6.62
C GLY A 655 -14.68 17.70 -5.46
N SER A 656 -14.18 18.28 -4.35
CA SER A 656 -13.59 17.51 -3.24
C SER A 656 -14.59 16.60 -2.49
N GLY A 657 -15.90 16.80 -2.64
CA GLY A 657 -16.93 15.95 -2.05
C GLY A 657 -17.28 14.69 -2.84
N SER A 658 -16.76 14.54 -4.06
CA SER A 658 -16.97 13.38 -4.93
C SER A 658 -15.63 12.84 -5.43
N PRO A 659 -14.92 12.00 -4.65
CA PRO A 659 -13.63 11.47 -5.04
C PRO A 659 -13.74 10.56 -6.27
N ALA A 660 -12.60 10.26 -6.91
CA ALA A 660 -12.56 9.25 -7.95
C ALA A 660 -12.99 7.88 -7.41
N ASP A 661 -13.66 7.10 -8.26
CA ASP A 661 -14.11 5.74 -7.90
C ASP A 661 -12.91 4.88 -7.47
N GLN A 662 -13.12 4.08 -6.43
CA GLN A 662 -12.09 3.19 -5.89
C GLN A 662 -12.35 1.76 -6.31
N GLN A 663 -11.32 1.06 -6.76
CA GLN A 663 -11.44 -0.32 -7.22
C GLN A 663 -10.62 -1.26 -6.32
N ARG A 664 -11.23 -2.37 -5.89
CA ARG A 664 -10.57 -3.43 -5.11
C ARG A 664 -11.05 -4.81 -5.55
N PRO A 665 -10.20 -5.85 -5.47
CA PRO A 665 -10.65 -7.22 -5.70
C PRO A 665 -11.60 -7.67 -4.57
N GLY A 666 -12.51 -8.59 -4.88
CA GLY A 666 -13.31 -9.31 -3.89
C GLY A 666 -12.45 -10.17 -2.96
N ASN A 667 -13.04 -10.70 -1.90
CA ASN A 667 -12.31 -11.54 -0.96
C ASN A 667 -13.10 -12.77 -0.48
N GLN A 668 -12.37 -13.77 0.01
CA GLN A 668 -12.95 -15.02 0.51
C GLN A 668 -13.80 -14.85 1.78
N SER A 669 -13.66 -13.72 2.49
CA SER A 669 -14.48 -13.43 3.68
C SER A 669 -15.87 -12.89 3.34
N GLY A 670 -16.12 -12.59 2.06
CA GLY A 670 -17.39 -12.04 1.58
C GLY A 670 -17.55 -10.53 1.78
N GLN A 671 -16.51 -9.81 2.19
CA GLN A 671 -16.61 -8.37 2.52
C GLN A 671 -15.35 -7.59 2.16
N VAL A 672 -15.49 -6.41 1.53
CA VAL A 672 -14.36 -5.52 1.19
C VAL A 672 -14.61 -4.13 1.73
N ASP A 673 -13.62 -3.57 2.41
CA ASP A 673 -13.69 -2.21 2.95
C ASP A 673 -12.97 -1.24 2.01
N PHE A 674 -13.58 -0.08 1.79
CA PHE A 674 -13.02 1.08 1.08
C PHE A 674 -12.88 2.24 2.07
N SER A 675 -11.80 3.00 1.94
CA SER A 675 -11.52 4.15 2.82
C SER A 675 -11.88 5.44 2.10
N VAL A 676 -12.66 6.29 2.76
CA VAL A 676 -13.05 7.62 2.28
C VAL A 676 -12.31 8.64 3.13
N ALA A 677 -11.53 9.50 2.48
CA ALA A 677 -10.69 10.46 3.18
C ALA A 677 -11.53 11.46 3.99
N ALA A 678 -11.04 11.88 5.15
CA ALA A 678 -11.69 12.86 6.02
C ALA A 678 -12.09 14.15 5.26
N ALA A 679 -11.26 14.63 4.33
CA ALA A 679 -11.58 15.81 3.52
C ALA A 679 -12.85 15.65 2.66
N VAL A 680 -13.14 14.43 2.18
CA VAL A 680 -14.37 14.12 1.43
C VAL A 680 -15.58 14.16 2.36
N VAL A 681 -15.45 13.62 3.57
CA VAL A 681 -16.50 13.70 4.60
C VAL A 681 -16.78 15.17 4.95
N GLY A 682 -15.72 15.95 5.20
CA GLY A 682 -15.82 17.38 5.49
C GLY A 682 -16.51 18.18 4.39
N ALA A 683 -16.16 17.92 3.12
CA ALA A 683 -16.78 18.58 1.97
C ALA A 683 -18.27 18.26 1.77
N ASN A 684 -18.81 17.28 2.50
CA ASN A 684 -20.21 16.88 2.45
C ASN A 684 -20.99 17.17 3.74
N ILE A 685 -20.40 17.87 4.73
CA ILE A 685 -21.10 18.25 5.96
C ILE A 685 -22.39 19.02 5.63
N ASP A 686 -23.48 18.65 6.29
CA ASP A 686 -24.83 19.18 6.09
C ASP A 686 -25.44 18.87 4.70
N LEU A 687 -24.94 17.81 4.04
CA LEU A 687 -25.42 17.34 2.73
C LEU A 687 -25.75 15.84 2.74
N GLU A 688 -26.57 15.44 1.77
CA GLU A 688 -26.81 14.03 1.44
C GLU A 688 -25.90 13.58 0.29
N VAL A 689 -25.30 12.41 0.43
CA VAL A 689 -24.45 11.76 -0.57
C VAL A 689 -25.06 10.41 -0.98
N SER A 690 -24.71 9.94 -2.17
CA SER A 690 -25.10 8.63 -2.67
C SER A 690 -23.86 7.75 -2.84
N ILE A 691 -23.87 6.57 -2.21
CA ILE A 691 -22.77 5.61 -2.23
C ILE A 691 -23.27 4.34 -2.92
N GLN A 692 -22.56 3.87 -3.93
CA GLN A 692 -22.92 2.67 -4.69
C GLN A 692 -21.65 1.89 -5.04
N TYR A 693 -21.76 0.59 -5.28
CA TYR A 693 -20.66 -0.19 -5.84
C TYR A 693 -21.12 -1.00 -7.06
N GLY A 694 -20.22 -1.13 -8.04
CA GLY A 694 -20.35 -2.04 -9.17
C GLY A 694 -19.46 -3.26 -8.96
N VAL A 695 -19.97 -4.45 -9.26
CA VAL A 695 -19.19 -5.69 -9.29
C VAL A 695 -19.04 -6.11 -10.74
N LYS A 696 -17.79 -6.20 -11.18
CA LYS A 696 -17.43 -6.84 -12.44
C LYS A 696 -16.88 -8.23 -12.15
N ARG A 697 -17.61 -9.25 -12.59
CA ARG A 697 -17.15 -10.65 -12.62
C ARG A 697 -17.04 -11.06 -14.08
N ASN A 698 -15.83 -11.37 -14.52
CA ASN A 698 -15.52 -11.69 -15.92
C ASN A 698 -15.96 -10.54 -16.85
N SER A 699 -16.83 -10.80 -17.83
CA SER A 699 -17.41 -9.81 -18.76
C SER A 699 -18.65 -9.10 -18.22
N THR A 700 -19.21 -9.54 -17.09
CA THR A 700 -20.49 -9.06 -16.56
C THR A 700 -20.27 -7.99 -15.50
N GLN A 701 -20.99 -6.89 -15.60
CA GLN A 701 -21.03 -5.83 -14.59
C GLN A 701 -22.45 -5.66 -14.07
N LYS A 702 -22.58 -5.63 -12.74
CA LYS A 702 -23.85 -5.36 -12.05
C LYS A 702 -23.62 -4.35 -10.93
N ASP A 703 -24.49 -3.37 -10.82
CA ASP A 703 -24.43 -2.35 -9.77
C ASP A 703 -25.29 -2.73 -8.56
N SER A 704 -24.89 -2.29 -7.38
CA SER A 704 -25.64 -2.44 -6.13
C SER A 704 -26.83 -1.50 -6.05
N GLU A 705 -27.72 -1.72 -5.09
CA GLU A 705 -28.60 -0.64 -4.63
C GLU A 705 -27.76 0.55 -4.11
N PRO A 706 -28.17 1.81 -4.36
CA PRO A 706 -27.49 2.97 -3.81
C PRO A 706 -27.84 3.16 -2.32
N LEU A 707 -26.84 3.49 -1.50
CA LEU A 707 -27.02 3.94 -0.13
C LEU A 707 -27.10 5.48 -0.10
N PRO A 708 -28.27 6.09 0.21
CA PRO A 708 -28.32 7.48 0.61
C PRO A 708 -27.73 7.64 2.02
N LEU A 709 -26.81 8.60 2.19
CA LEU A 709 -26.19 8.91 3.47
C LEU A 709 -26.23 10.42 3.71
N THR A 710 -26.82 10.85 4.83
CA THR A 710 -26.75 12.26 5.27
C THR A 710 -25.53 12.46 6.17
N VAL A 711 -24.60 13.32 5.78
CA VAL A 711 -23.53 13.77 6.67
C VAL A 711 -24.06 14.94 7.49
N LEU A 712 -24.17 14.75 8.80
CA LEU A 712 -24.80 15.72 9.69
C LEU A 712 -23.97 17.00 9.83
N PRO A 713 -24.58 18.15 10.17
CA PRO A 713 -23.84 19.31 10.65
C PRO A 713 -23.11 18.99 11.97
N PHE A 714 -22.11 19.79 12.32
CA PHE A 714 -21.47 19.71 13.64
C PHE A 714 -22.52 19.87 14.76
N SER A 715 -22.59 18.88 15.65
CA SER A 715 -23.60 18.86 16.72
C SER A 715 -23.37 19.94 17.79
N ASP A 716 -22.11 20.32 18.03
CA ASP A 716 -21.72 21.36 18.97
C ASP A 716 -20.49 22.12 18.43
N PRO A 717 -20.68 23.05 17.48
CA PRO A 717 -19.58 23.80 16.85
C PRO A 717 -18.68 24.50 17.86
N ASP A 718 -19.24 24.98 18.98
CA ASP A 718 -18.50 25.68 20.05
C ASP A 718 -17.44 24.82 20.75
N LYS A 719 -17.63 23.50 20.77
CA LYS A 719 -16.65 22.55 21.33
C LYS A 719 -15.84 21.81 20.27
N GLN A 720 -16.39 21.67 19.06
CA GLN A 720 -15.80 20.85 18.00
C GLN A 720 -14.89 21.65 17.06
N LEU A 721 -15.04 22.97 16.99
CA LEU A 721 -14.28 23.85 16.12
C LEU A 721 -13.41 24.84 16.92
N PRO A 722 -12.22 25.21 16.41
CA PRO A 722 -11.30 26.10 17.12
C PRO A 722 -11.78 27.55 17.11
N GLN A 723 -11.63 28.22 18.25
CA GLN A 723 -11.83 29.66 18.37
C GLN A 723 -10.64 30.44 17.77
N PRO A 724 -10.88 31.53 17.01
CA PRO A 724 -9.84 32.44 16.56
C PRO A 724 -9.26 33.24 17.74
N ARG A 725 -7.94 33.32 17.87
CA ARG A 725 -7.26 33.94 19.01
C ARG A 725 -6.25 35.00 18.61
N ILE A 726 -6.16 36.05 19.41
CA ILE A 726 -5.08 37.05 19.34
C ILE A 726 -4.14 36.76 20.51
N PRO A 727 -2.98 36.11 20.31
CA PRO A 727 -2.08 35.72 21.41
C PRO A 727 -1.55 36.91 22.23
N GLN A 728 -1.56 38.12 21.66
CA GLN A 728 -1.18 39.36 22.34
C GLN A 728 -2.27 39.89 23.30
N ALA A 729 -3.48 39.34 23.28
CA ALA A 729 -4.52 39.67 24.24
C ALA A 729 -4.35 38.87 25.54
N ASP A 730 -4.77 39.45 26.66
CA ASP A 730 -4.81 38.77 27.94
C ASP A 730 -5.86 37.65 27.93
N SER A 731 -5.41 36.41 28.07
CA SER A 731 -6.26 35.22 27.96
C SER A 731 -7.30 35.05 29.07
N ALA A 732 -7.15 35.74 30.21
CA ALA A 732 -8.07 35.64 31.35
C ALA A 732 -9.18 36.70 31.26
N THR A 733 -8.87 37.86 30.70
CA THR A 733 -9.76 39.03 30.68
C THR A 733 -10.31 39.37 29.29
N GLY A 734 -9.72 38.85 28.21
CA GLY A 734 -10.09 39.20 26.83
C GLY A 734 -9.64 40.60 26.43
N ILE A 735 -8.72 41.22 27.16
CA ILE A 735 -8.25 42.59 26.88
C ILE A 735 -7.08 42.55 25.90
N LEU A 736 -7.23 43.21 24.75
CA LEU A 736 -6.15 43.49 23.81
C LEU A 736 -5.59 44.89 24.07
N ASN A 737 -4.52 44.97 24.88
CA ASN A 737 -3.91 46.24 25.23
C ASN A 737 -2.69 46.54 24.34
N LEU A 738 -2.83 47.49 23.43
CA LEU A 738 -1.79 47.87 22.47
C LEU A 738 -0.56 48.50 23.13
N ALA A 739 -0.65 48.98 24.37
CA ALA A 739 0.50 49.51 25.12
C ALA A 739 1.39 48.40 25.73
N THR A 740 0.94 47.15 25.75
CA THR A 740 1.69 46.02 26.35
C THR A 740 2.63 45.32 25.37
N PHE A 741 2.53 45.61 24.07
CA PHE A 741 3.38 45.05 23.04
C PHE A 741 3.68 46.08 21.94
N SER A 742 4.83 45.95 21.28
CA SER A 742 5.23 46.79 20.15
C SER A 742 5.07 46.04 18.82
N GLY A 743 4.80 46.78 17.74
CA GLY A 743 4.58 46.19 16.42
C GLY A 743 3.18 45.60 16.22
N ASP A 744 3.04 44.80 15.16
CA ASP A 744 1.78 44.16 14.76
C ASP A 744 1.41 42.99 15.67
N ALA A 745 0.10 42.73 15.78
CA ALA A 745 -0.41 41.53 16.44
C ALA A 745 -0.49 40.36 15.45
N THR A 746 -0.90 39.19 15.96
CA THR A 746 -1.13 38.00 15.14
C THR A 746 -2.51 37.46 15.46
N LEU A 747 -3.28 37.09 14.43
CA LEU A 747 -4.52 36.35 14.62
C LEU A 747 -4.31 34.90 14.21
N THR A 748 -4.54 33.98 15.16
CA THR A 748 -4.38 32.55 14.94
C THR A 748 -5.72 31.83 14.97
N VAL A 749 -5.87 30.79 14.15
CA VAL A 749 -6.99 29.84 14.25
C VAL A 749 -6.36 28.46 14.28
N GLY A 750 -6.62 27.69 15.33
CA GLY A 750 -6.06 26.33 15.44
C GLY A 750 -6.47 25.45 14.27
N LYS A 751 -5.76 24.35 14.02
CA LYS A 751 -6.20 23.33 13.06
C LYS A 751 -7.61 22.84 13.45
N TRP A 752 -8.52 22.78 12.49
CA TRP A 752 -9.88 22.27 12.68
C TRP A 752 -10.04 20.84 12.13
N PRO A 753 -11.04 20.06 12.60
CA PRO A 753 -11.42 18.79 11.98
C PRO A 753 -11.69 18.97 10.48
N PHE A 754 -11.26 18.03 9.65
CA PHE A 754 -11.41 18.07 8.18
C PHE A 754 -10.73 19.24 7.47
N SER A 755 -9.76 19.92 8.09
CA SER A 755 -8.99 20.97 7.42
C SER A 755 -8.23 20.42 6.21
N ALA A 756 -8.48 20.99 5.03
CA ALA A 756 -7.92 20.50 3.77
C ALA A 756 -7.54 21.65 2.83
N GLN A 757 -6.49 21.43 2.03
CA GLN A 757 -6.10 22.39 0.99
C GLN A 757 -7.27 22.65 0.03
N GLY A 758 -7.49 23.91 -0.34
CA GLY A 758 -8.55 24.31 -1.28
C GLY A 758 -9.84 24.79 -0.61
N GLN A 759 -10.03 24.53 0.69
CA GLN A 759 -11.14 25.11 1.46
C GLN A 759 -11.13 26.64 1.41
N ARG A 760 -12.30 27.28 1.48
CA ARG A 760 -12.41 28.74 1.45
C ARG A 760 -12.64 29.30 2.84
N VAL A 761 -11.88 30.32 3.20
CA VAL A 761 -11.91 30.95 4.53
C VAL A 761 -12.21 32.43 4.42
N TRP A 762 -13.07 32.90 5.32
CA TRP A 762 -13.27 34.31 5.64
C TRP A 762 -12.85 34.55 7.09
N LEU A 763 -11.91 35.46 7.29
CA LEU A 763 -11.38 35.81 8.61
C LEU A 763 -11.40 37.33 8.74
N ARG A 764 -12.25 37.83 9.63
CA ARG A 764 -12.45 39.27 9.83
C ARG A 764 -12.64 39.63 11.29
N LEU A 765 -12.25 40.84 11.63
CA LEU A 765 -12.52 41.46 12.91
C LEU A 765 -13.48 42.62 12.72
N THR A 766 -14.44 42.78 13.63
CA THR A 766 -15.44 43.84 13.60
C THR A 766 -15.51 44.50 14.98
N GLY A 767 -15.45 45.83 15.04
CA GLY A 767 -15.49 46.56 16.30
C GLY A 767 -15.84 48.04 16.10
N GLU A 768 -15.70 48.84 17.15
CA GLU A 768 -16.04 50.27 17.13
C GLU A 768 -14.81 51.18 17.13
N THR A 769 -14.87 52.27 16.37
CA THR A 769 -13.89 53.36 16.40
C THR A 769 -14.04 54.21 17.66
N GLU A 770 -13.08 55.10 17.93
CA GLU A 770 -13.15 56.04 19.08
C GLU A 770 -14.41 56.93 19.07
N ASN A 771 -15.03 57.15 17.90
CA ASN A 771 -16.26 57.92 17.76
C ASN A 771 -17.54 57.04 17.78
N GLY A 772 -17.44 55.74 18.08
CA GLY A 772 -18.58 54.80 18.12
C GLY A 772 -19.10 54.34 16.75
N GLY A 773 -18.40 54.63 15.65
CA GLY A 773 -18.74 54.11 14.31
C GLY A 773 -18.12 52.73 14.06
N PRO A 774 -18.74 51.85 13.24
CA PRO A 774 -18.22 50.51 12.97
C PRO A 774 -16.93 50.56 12.14
N HIS A 775 -15.96 49.71 12.49
CA HIS A 775 -14.75 49.45 11.71
C HIS A 775 -14.55 47.94 11.55
N SER A 776 -13.98 47.52 10.43
CA SER A 776 -13.73 46.11 10.15
C SER A 776 -12.36 45.91 9.52
N ILE A 777 -11.65 44.89 9.98
CA ILE A 777 -10.39 44.43 9.41
C ILE A 777 -10.65 43.08 8.75
N VAL A 778 -10.50 43.02 7.44
CA VAL A 778 -10.61 41.79 6.66
C VAL A 778 -9.20 41.25 6.45
N LEU A 779 -8.89 40.09 7.04
CA LEU A 779 -7.59 39.43 6.86
C LEU A 779 -7.64 38.43 5.71
N LEU A 780 -8.71 37.64 5.64
CA LEU A 780 -8.97 36.69 4.57
C LEU A 780 -10.39 36.87 4.05
N GLU A 781 -10.55 36.92 2.73
CA GLU A 781 -11.83 37.02 2.05
C GLU A 781 -11.85 36.01 0.90
N ASN A 782 -12.71 34.99 1.00
CA ASN A 782 -12.77 33.88 0.05
C ASN A 782 -11.38 33.26 -0.24
N ALA A 783 -10.52 33.23 0.78
CA ALA A 783 -9.14 32.81 0.63
C ALA A 783 -9.07 31.28 0.55
N SER A 784 -8.36 30.76 -0.45
CA SER A 784 -8.10 29.33 -0.57
C SER A 784 -7.04 28.89 0.44
N LEU A 785 -7.35 27.90 1.26
CA LEU A 785 -6.43 27.33 2.24
C LEU A 785 -5.26 26.62 1.53
N THR A 786 -4.04 26.96 1.92
CA THR A 786 -2.83 26.26 1.44
C THR A 786 -2.60 24.95 2.21
N ALA A 787 -1.78 24.04 1.68
CA ALA A 787 -1.44 22.78 2.38
C ALA A 787 -0.77 23.01 3.76
N ALA A 788 0.05 24.06 3.88
CA ALA A 788 0.68 24.42 5.15
C ALA A 788 -0.35 24.92 6.18
N GLN A 789 -1.28 25.77 5.75
CA GLN A 789 -2.37 26.25 6.62
C GLN A 789 -3.35 25.12 6.98
N ALA A 790 -3.64 24.19 6.06
CA ALA A 790 -4.49 23.04 6.33
C ALA A 790 -3.90 22.12 7.42
N SER A 791 -2.57 22.01 7.51
CA SER A 791 -1.92 21.16 8.51
C SER A 791 -1.64 21.86 9.85
N ALA A 792 -1.38 23.18 9.84
CA ALA A 792 -0.99 23.93 11.05
C ALA A 792 -2.09 24.86 11.62
N GLY A 793 -3.15 25.15 10.86
CA GLY A 793 -4.09 26.23 11.16
C GLY A 793 -3.67 27.56 10.53
N LEU A 794 -4.35 28.64 10.89
CA LEU A 794 -4.11 29.99 10.37
C LEU A 794 -3.25 30.79 11.33
N SER A 795 -2.40 31.66 10.78
CA SER A 795 -1.58 32.60 11.52
C SER A 795 -1.39 33.85 10.67
N GLU A 796 -2.34 34.76 10.75
CA GLU A 796 -2.40 35.96 9.92
C GLU A 796 -1.86 37.18 10.64
N ARG A 797 -1.17 38.05 9.89
CA ARG A 797 -0.65 39.31 10.41
C ARG A 797 -1.80 40.28 10.67
N LEU A 798 -1.93 40.75 11.91
CA LEU A 798 -2.92 41.73 12.30
C LEU A 798 -2.25 43.09 12.50
N SER A 799 -2.42 43.97 11.52
CA SER A 799 -1.74 45.27 11.46
C SER A 799 -2.05 46.13 12.70
N ARG A 800 -1.00 46.65 13.34
CA ARG A 800 -1.10 47.59 14.46
C ARG A 800 -1.82 48.86 14.05
N THR A 801 -1.51 49.41 12.87
CA THR A 801 -2.12 50.65 12.39
C THR A 801 -3.62 50.51 12.12
N GLU A 802 -4.10 49.29 11.85
CA GLU A 802 -5.55 49.03 11.79
C GLU A 802 -6.15 48.86 13.19
N LEU A 803 -5.44 48.21 14.12
CA LEU A 803 -5.87 48.08 15.52
C LEU A 803 -5.96 49.45 16.24
N GLU A 804 -5.08 50.39 15.90
CA GLU A 804 -5.08 51.77 16.43
C GLU A 804 -6.32 52.59 16.00
N LYS A 805 -7.12 52.10 15.04
CA LYS A 805 -8.37 52.77 14.63
C LYS A 805 -9.56 52.44 15.54
N PHE A 806 -9.49 51.37 16.34
CA PHE A 806 -10.53 51.02 17.29
C PHE A 806 -10.48 51.93 18.53
N GLY A 807 -11.62 52.17 19.17
CA GLY A 807 -11.70 53.05 20.35
C GLY A 807 -11.05 52.47 21.60
N GLN A 808 -10.68 53.33 22.55
CA GLN A 808 -10.35 52.92 23.91
C GLN A 808 -11.57 52.27 24.57
N ASP A 809 -11.37 51.09 25.18
CA ASP A 809 -12.42 50.26 25.81
C ASP A 809 -13.55 49.81 24.86
N SER A 810 -13.27 49.76 23.55
CA SER A 810 -14.23 49.29 22.53
C SER A 810 -14.25 47.76 22.39
N GLU A 811 -15.40 47.22 21.99
CA GLU A 811 -15.56 45.80 21.69
C GLU A 811 -14.97 45.45 20.30
N LEU A 812 -14.32 44.30 20.22
CA LEU A 812 -13.74 43.74 19.00
C LEU A 812 -14.08 42.25 18.89
N SER A 813 -14.97 41.90 17.97
CA SER A 813 -15.33 40.52 17.68
C SER A 813 -14.51 39.96 16.51
N VAL A 814 -14.04 38.72 16.67
CA VAL A 814 -13.33 37.98 15.63
C VAL A 814 -14.21 36.86 15.09
N LEU A 815 -14.37 36.84 13.76
CA LEU A 815 -15.23 35.92 13.02
C LEU A 815 -14.38 35.11 12.04
N CYS A 816 -14.52 33.79 12.08
CA CYS A 816 -13.91 32.86 11.14
C CYS A 816 -15.01 31.96 10.55
N ASN A 817 -15.13 31.94 9.22
CA ASN A 817 -16.12 31.17 8.48
C ASN A 817 -15.38 30.29 7.46
N VAL A 818 -15.66 28.98 7.44
CA VAL A 818 -14.96 28.02 6.57
C VAL A 818 -15.93 27.22 5.72
N VAL A 819 -15.71 27.23 4.42
CA VAL A 819 -16.39 26.36 3.46
C VAL A 819 -15.52 25.13 3.20
N PHE A 820 -16.06 23.95 3.53
CA PHE A 820 -15.32 22.69 3.48
C PHE A 820 -15.23 22.07 2.07
N ASP A 821 -16.19 22.36 1.18
CA ASP A 821 -16.24 21.83 -0.20
C ASP A 821 -15.38 22.64 -1.19
N GLY A 822 -14.84 23.79 -0.77
CA GLY A 822 -14.04 24.69 -1.61
C GLY A 822 -14.85 25.66 -2.48
N SER A 823 -16.18 25.66 -2.36
CA SER A 823 -17.05 26.62 -3.05
C SER A 823 -16.81 28.05 -2.56
N SER A 824 -17.06 29.03 -3.43
CA SER A 824 -16.76 30.45 -3.16
C SER A 824 -17.88 31.22 -2.45
N SER A 825 -18.94 30.54 -2.00
CA SER A 825 -20.10 31.18 -1.38
C SER A 825 -20.00 31.14 0.15
N GLU A 826 -19.86 32.30 0.80
CA GLU A 826 -19.80 32.39 2.27
C GLU A 826 -21.11 31.88 2.93
N SER A 827 -22.23 31.87 2.21
CA SER A 827 -23.50 31.30 2.71
C SER A 827 -23.41 29.81 3.05
N ASN A 828 -22.45 29.10 2.46
CA ASN A 828 -22.22 27.67 2.66
C ASN A 828 -21.13 27.42 3.73
N ALA A 829 -20.60 28.48 4.33
CA ALA A 829 -19.54 28.34 5.32
C ALA A 829 -20.12 27.92 6.67
N VAL A 830 -19.41 27.01 7.34
CA VAL A 830 -19.66 26.71 8.74
C VAL A 830 -19.01 27.83 9.57
N PRO A 831 -19.77 28.54 10.42
CA PRO A 831 -19.21 29.54 11.30
C PRO A 831 -18.45 28.88 12.44
N PHE A 832 -17.22 29.33 12.69
CA PHE A 832 -16.45 28.91 13.85
C PHE A 832 -16.88 29.74 15.06
N PRO A 833 -16.57 29.27 16.29
CA PRO A 833 -16.99 29.96 17.50
C PRO A 833 -16.33 31.34 17.55
N ARG A 834 -17.14 32.40 17.69
CA ARG A 834 -16.65 33.77 17.71
C ARG A 834 -15.81 34.04 18.96
N THR A 835 -14.87 34.97 18.87
CA THR A 835 -14.10 35.43 20.05
C THR A 835 -14.19 36.94 20.18
N ASP A 836 -14.61 37.40 21.35
CA ASP A 836 -14.83 38.81 21.65
C ASP A 836 -13.69 39.34 22.55
N TYR A 837 -13.16 40.51 22.21
CA TYR A 837 -12.10 41.21 22.94
C TYR A 837 -12.53 42.64 23.31
N THR A 838 -11.85 43.23 24.29
CA THR A 838 -11.89 44.67 24.57
C THR A 838 -10.55 45.31 24.19
N VAL A 839 -10.57 46.31 23.32
CA VAL A 839 -9.34 47.00 22.86
C VAL A 839 -8.98 48.13 23.81
N LYS A 840 -7.71 48.19 24.23
CA LYS A 840 -7.13 49.34 24.93
C LYS A 840 -6.01 49.94 24.11
N GLN A 841 -6.14 51.21 23.76
CA GLN A 841 -5.11 51.99 23.07
C GLN A 841 -3.95 52.33 24.01
N HIS A 842 -4.23 52.54 25.31
CA HIS A 842 -3.24 52.88 26.33
C HIS A 842 -3.50 52.23 27.70
N HIS A 843 -2.52 52.30 28.62
CA HIS A 843 -2.59 51.75 29.98
C HIS A 843 -3.39 52.66 30.92
N ASP A 844 -4.13 52.07 31.87
CA ASP A 844 -4.81 52.82 32.93
C ASP A 844 -3.80 53.15 34.04
N TRP A 845 -3.19 54.34 33.99
CA TRP A 845 -2.19 54.75 34.98
C TRP A 845 -2.85 55.19 36.30
N VAL A 846 -2.40 54.64 37.43
CA VAL A 846 -2.79 55.08 38.78
C VAL A 846 -1.95 56.30 39.18
N THR A 847 -2.59 57.41 39.54
CA THR A 847 -1.89 58.61 40.05
C THR A 847 -1.24 58.33 41.42
N PRO A 848 0.04 58.67 41.64
CA PRO A 848 0.70 58.47 42.94
C PRO A 848 0.02 59.22 44.07
N VAL A 849 -0.05 58.60 45.25
CA VAL A 849 -0.54 59.22 46.50
C VAL A 849 0.38 58.89 47.67
N ILE A 850 0.61 59.85 48.58
CA ILE A 850 1.27 59.62 49.87
C ILE A 850 0.18 59.39 50.92
N ILE A 851 0.09 58.18 51.47
CA ILE A 851 -0.97 57.82 52.43
C ILE A 851 -0.51 57.93 53.88
N SER A 852 0.79 57.74 54.16
CA SER A 852 1.33 57.69 55.51
C SER A 852 2.71 58.31 55.61
N VAL A 853 2.97 58.99 56.73
CA VAL A 853 4.29 59.46 57.16
C VAL A 853 4.47 59.05 58.62
N ARG A 854 5.50 58.27 58.94
CA ARG A 854 5.73 57.75 60.30
C ARG A 854 7.08 58.17 60.86
N ASP A 855 7.08 58.66 62.10
CA ASP A 855 8.29 58.88 62.91
C ASP A 855 8.49 57.73 63.92
N SER A 856 9.45 57.83 64.85
CA SER A 856 9.71 56.81 65.87
C SER A 856 8.58 56.64 66.89
N ARG A 857 7.62 57.58 66.94
CA ARG A 857 6.50 57.61 67.89
C ARG A 857 5.17 57.26 67.23
N GLY A 858 5.11 57.20 65.89
CA GLY A 858 3.94 56.73 65.16
C GLY A 858 3.64 57.55 63.91
N GLU A 859 2.37 57.59 63.51
CA GLU A 859 1.92 58.37 62.36
C GLU A 859 2.03 59.88 62.65
N VAL A 860 2.63 60.61 61.71
CA VAL A 860 2.67 62.07 61.68
C VAL A 860 1.55 62.54 60.75
N GLU A 861 0.47 63.04 61.35
CA GLU A 861 -0.65 63.59 60.60
C GLU A 861 -0.24 64.80 59.74
N ASN A 862 -0.96 65.04 58.65
CA ASN A 862 -0.70 66.17 57.76
C ASN A 862 -0.76 67.51 58.53
N GLY A 863 0.31 68.30 58.48
CA GLY A 863 0.47 69.58 59.18
C GLY A 863 0.98 69.48 60.62
N SER A 864 1.16 68.29 61.19
CA SER A 864 1.63 68.10 62.56
C SER A 864 3.14 68.35 62.73
N SER A 865 3.67 68.15 63.94
CA SER A 865 5.11 68.27 64.20
C SER A 865 5.74 67.04 64.83
N THR A 866 6.99 66.76 64.46
CA THR A 866 7.84 65.75 65.05
C THR A 866 9.12 66.36 65.64
N ILE A 867 9.81 65.63 66.51
CA ILE A 867 11.18 65.95 66.94
C ILE A 867 12.22 65.05 66.26
N ASP A 868 11.77 64.07 65.48
CA ASP A 868 12.63 63.14 64.77
C ASP A 868 13.05 63.72 63.43
N THR A 869 14.32 63.53 63.09
CA THR A 869 14.90 63.96 61.81
C THR A 869 14.85 62.86 60.75
N ALA A 870 14.10 61.78 60.99
CA ALA A 870 13.90 60.68 60.04
C ALA A 870 12.43 60.22 60.05
N VAL A 871 11.87 59.96 58.87
CA VAL A 871 10.48 59.49 58.70
C VAL A 871 10.37 58.45 57.59
N THR A 872 9.40 57.54 57.71
CA THR A 872 9.06 56.57 56.66
C THR A 872 7.75 56.97 55.98
N LEU A 873 7.79 57.09 54.66
CA LEU A 873 6.63 57.35 53.82
C LEU A 873 6.10 56.05 53.25
N ALA A 874 4.79 55.96 53.11
CA ALA A 874 4.14 54.95 52.30
C ALA A 874 3.02 55.57 51.44
N GLY A 875 2.68 54.89 50.35
CA GLY A 875 1.71 55.38 49.38
C GLY A 875 1.25 54.35 48.37
N LYS A 876 0.38 54.77 47.44
CA LYS A 876 -0.06 53.97 46.29
C LYS A 876 0.33 54.60 44.96
N ALA A 877 0.50 53.77 43.93
CA ALA A 877 0.85 54.15 42.55
C ALA A 877 0.65 52.94 41.61
N THR A 878 0.88 53.07 40.30
CA THR A 878 0.70 51.94 39.36
C THR A 878 1.64 50.78 39.73
N ALA A 879 1.09 49.57 39.86
CA ALA A 879 1.84 48.38 40.22
C ALA A 879 3.06 48.16 39.32
N SER A 880 4.15 47.64 39.90
CA SER A 880 5.42 47.33 39.20
C SER A 880 6.12 48.54 38.56
N GLN A 881 5.71 49.77 38.88
CA GLN A 881 6.37 51.00 38.43
C GLN A 881 7.21 51.65 39.55
N GLN A 882 7.74 52.86 39.31
CA GLN A 882 8.48 53.62 40.31
C GLN A 882 7.91 55.03 40.51
N VAL A 883 8.06 55.54 41.73
CA VAL A 883 7.77 56.94 42.09
C VAL A 883 9.03 57.62 42.65
N GLN A 884 9.19 58.91 42.37
CA GLN A 884 10.23 59.76 42.93
C GLN A 884 9.63 60.64 44.03
N ILE A 885 10.21 60.63 45.23
CA ILE A 885 9.78 61.47 46.33
C ILE A 885 10.59 62.75 46.39
N PHE A 886 9.90 63.87 46.60
CA PHE A 886 10.47 65.19 46.79
C PHE A 886 10.09 65.74 48.17
N ASP A 887 11.01 66.49 48.76
CA ASP A 887 10.81 67.38 49.90
C ASP A 887 11.08 68.80 49.40
N ASP A 888 10.02 69.59 49.31
CA ASP A 888 9.92 70.81 48.51
C ASP A 888 10.37 70.56 47.06
N ALA A 889 11.45 71.21 46.61
CA ALA A 889 12.04 71.02 45.29
C ALA A 889 13.13 69.94 45.26
N THR A 890 13.52 69.39 46.41
CA THR A 890 14.67 68.49 46.52
C THR A 890 14.24 67.03 46.42
N ALA A 891 14.81 66.28 45.48
CA ALA A 891 14.61 64.84 45.36
C ALA A 891 15.20 64.10 46.57
N LYS A 892 14.41 63.25 47.24
CA LYS A 892 14.83 62.48 48.42
C LYS A 892 15.09 61.00 48.13
N GLY A 893 14.54 60.47 47.04
CA GLY A 893 14.81 59.11 46.55
C GLY A 893 13.65 58.52 45.74
N THR A 894 13.90 57.40 45.07
CA THR A 894 12.87 56.63 44.35
C THR A 894 12.38 55.45 45.17
N ALA A 895 11.11 55.06 44.97
CA ALA A 895 10.50 53.87 45.56
C ALA A 895 9.85 53.02 44.46
N ALA A 896 10.10 51.71 44.49
CA ALA A 896 9.41 50.75 43.64
C ALA A 896 8.01 50.47 44.20
N VAL A 897 7.04 50.39 43.31
CA VAL A 897 5.66 50.02 43.61
C VAL A 897 5.52 48.52 43.46
N ASN A 898 5.03 47.85 44.50
CA ASN A 898 4.82 46.41 44.46
C ASN A 898 3.60 46.03 43.60
N THR A 899 3.32 44.73 43.46
CA THR A 899 2.18 44.21 42.68
C THR A 899 0.81 44.53 43.29
N SER A 900 0.76 44.98 44.54
CA SER A 900 -0.46 45.43 45.24
C SER A 900 -0.64 46.96 45.18
N GLU A 901 0.10 47.63 44.29
CA GLU A 901 0.10 49.07 44.08
C GLU A 901 0.70 49.89 45.24
N ASP A 902 1.35 49.27 46.23
CA ASP A 902 1.92 49.96 47.38
C ASP A 902 3.42 50.25 47.23
N TRP A 903 3.87 51.39 47.74
CA TRP A 903 5.29 51.77 47.82
C TRP A 903 5.65 52.32 49.20
N SER A 904 6.93 52.23 49.58
CA SER A 904 7.46 52.76 50.84
C SER A 904 8.88 53.33 50.67
N LEU A 905 9.19 54.42 51.35
CA LEU A 905 10.52 55.07 51.34
C LEU A 905 10.88 55.67 52.70
N ASN A 906 12.08 55.37 53.21
CA ASN A 906 12.61 56.03 54.41
C ASN A 906 13.43 57.28 54.03
N ILE A 907 13.09 58.43 54.61
CA ILE A 907 13.79 59.69 54.46
C ILE A 907 14.50 60.04 55.77
N ASN A 908 15.84 60.17 55.70
CA ASN A 908 16.69 60.50 56.84
C ASN A 908 17.22 61.94 56.76
N ALA A 909 17.73 62.45 57.88
CA ALA A 909 18.42 63.73 58.01
C ALA A 909 17.58 64.94 57.53
N LEU A 910 16.31 64.99 57.95
CA LEU A 910 15.46 66.16 57.80
C LEU A 910 15.97 67.31 58.68
N ALA A 911 15.97 68.52 58.13
CA ALA A 911 16.35 69.73 58.86
C ALA A 911 15.24 70.13 59.86
N LEU A 912 15.56 71.03 60.80
CA LEU A 912 14.51 71.65 61.61
C LEU A 912 13.70 72.63 60.74
N GLY A 913 12.38 72.60 60.86
CA GLY A 913 11.48 73.44 60.06
C GLY A 913 10.34 72.67 59.39
N VAL A 914 9.64 73.34 58.48
CA VAL A 914 8.51 72.78 57.74
C VAL A 914 9.03 71.99 56.54
N HIS A 915 8.44 70.82 56.31
CA HIS A 915 8.69 69.96 55.15
C HIS A 915 7.41 69.78 54.34
N THR A 916 7.49 69.82 53.01
CA THR A 916 6.36 69.56 52.10
C THR A 916 6.71 68.47 51.11
N LEU A 917 6.08 67.30 51.26
CA LEU A 917 6.40 66.10 50.51
C LEU A 917 5.44 65.87 49.34
N LYS A 918 5.98 65.46 48.18
CA LYS A 918 5.19 64.99 47.03
C LYS A 918 5.83 63.77 46.37
N ALA A 919 5.01 62.89 45.81
CA ALA A 919 5.43 61.73 45.01
C ALA A 919 5.14 62.01 43.53
N LYS A 920 6.13 61.81 42.65
CA LYS A 920 5.99 61.97 41.20
C LYS A 920 6.11 60.62 40.52
N ALA A 921 5.18 60.31 39.61
CA ALA A 921 5.24 59.09 38.80
C ALA A 921 6.46 59.14 37.87
N LEU A 922 7.19 58.02 37.76
CA LEU A 922 8.20 57.82 36.73
C LEU A 922 7.65 57.03 35.52
N TYR A 923 6.33 57.07 35.35
CA TYR A 923 5.54 56.41 34.31
C TYR A 923 4.40 57.34 33.85
N GLY A 924 3.74 56.98 32.74
CA GLY A 924 2.72 57.83 32.11
C GLY A 924 3.28 59.22 31.78
N GLU A 925 2.46 60.27 31.95
CA GLU A 925 2.87 61.67 31.76
C GLU A 925 3.63 62.27 32.97
N GLY A 926 3.99 61.45 33.97
CA GLY A 926 4.74 61.90 35.14
C GLY A 926 3.92 62.73 36.13
N THR A 927 2.65 62.36 36.33
CA THR A 927 1.71 63.02 37.26
C THR A 927 2.23 63.01 38.71
N GLU A 928 1.88 64.06 39.47
CA GLU A 928 2.34 64.28 40.85
C GLU A 928 1.19 64.08 41.86
N SER A 929 1.53 63.61 43.06
CA SER A 929 0.59 63.48 44.18
C SER A 929 0.21 64.84 44.79
N ASN A 930 -0.84 64.84 45.60
CA ASN A 930 -1.09 65.94 46.55
C ASN A 930 0.09 66.09 47.54
N ILE A 931 0.24 67.30 48.10
CA ILE A 931 1.29 67.64 49.06
C ILE A 931 0.93 67.10 50.45
N ARG A 932 1.91 66.48 51.13
CA ARG A 932 1.85 66.05 52.55
C ARG A 932 2.89 66.82 53.36
N SER A 933 2.51 67.59 54.38
CA SER A 933 3.42 68.45 55.15
C SER A 933 3.51 68.08 56.63
N PHE A 934 4.62 68.45 57.29
CA PHE A 934 4.83 68.39 58.75
C PHE A 934 6.02 69.26 59.17
N THR A 935 6.22 69.49 60.48
CA THR A 935 7.31 70.34 61.02
C THR A 935 8.25 69.56 61.95
N VAL A 936 9.57 69.67 61.79
CA VAL A 936 10.56 69.10 62.73
C VAL A 936 11.02 70.16 63.76
N ARG A 937 10.95 69.88 65.07
CA ARG A 937 11.22 70.82 66.20
C ARG A 937 12.41 70.39 67.11
N SER A 938 12.96 71.36 67.86
CA SER A 938 14.09 71.18 68.82
C SER A 938 13.64 70.69 70.22
N PRO A 939 14.45 69.92 70.97
CA PRO A 939 14.07 69.33 72.27
C PRO A 939 14.43 70.09 73.60
N ILE A 940 14.91 71.36 73.65
CA ILE A 940 15.40 72.05 74.90
C ILE A 940 14.58 73.34 75.30
N PRO A 941 14.29 73.65 76.60
CA PRO A 941 13.50 74.84 77.08
C PRO A 941 14.25 76.12 77.62
N ASP A 942 13.53 77.25 77.79
CA ASP A 942 14.02 78.64 78.11
C ASP A 942 14.26 79.00 79.63
N PHE A 943 14.97 80.11 79.98
CA PHE A 943 15.29 80.58 81.37
C PHE A 943 14.62 81.92 81.77
N VAL A 944 13.96 82.00 82.95
CA VAL A 944 13.17 83.18 83.39
C VAL A 944 13.26 83.43 84.91
N LEU A 945 13.51 84.68 85.37
CA LEU A 945 13.59 85.13 86.79
C LEU A 945 12.88 86.48 87.02
N ASP A 946 12.16 86.64 88.15
CA ASP A 946 11.61 87.94 88.61
C ASP A 946 12.71 88.86 89.18
N THR A 947 12.80 90.09 88.67
CA THR A 947 13.87 91.07 88.98
C THR A 947 13.45 92.20 89.94
N SER A 948 12.24 92.14 90.52
CA SER A 948 11.71 93.19 91.41
C SER A 948 12.54 93.41 92.70
N PRO A 949 12.77 94.64 93.20
CA PRO A 949 13.54 94.87 94.43
C PRO A 949 12.92 94.27 95.72
N VAL A 950 13.74 93.99 96.73
CA VAL A 950 13.35 93.39 98.02
C VAL A 950 13.80 94.28 99.19
N HIS A 951 12.97 94.43 100.21
CA HIS A 951 13.27 95.20 101.42
C HIS A 951 13.16 94.33 102.69
N LEU A 952 14.29 94.14 103.38
CA LEU A 952 14.37 93.43 104.66
C LEU A 952 14.49 94.47 105.79
N ASN A 953 13.43 94.66 106.55
CA ASN A 953 13.34 95.71 107.59
C ASN A 953 12.98 95.16 108.99
N GLY A 954 13.12 93.85 109.19
CA GLY A 954 12.95 93.23 110.50
C GLY A 954 14.00 93.67 111.50
N GLY A 955 13.63 93.78 112.78
CA GLY A 955 14.56 94.13 113.86
C GLY A 955 15.55 92.99 114.13
N LEU A 956 16.85 93.29 113.99
CA LEU A 956 17.93 92.32 114.20
C LEU A 956 19.06 92.92 115.05
N TYR A 957 19.63 92.14 115.96
CA TYR A 957 20.87 92.50 116.64
C TYR A 957 22.07 91.92 115.87
N GLY A 958 22.56 92.63 114.85
CA GLY A 958 23.66 92.16 114.02
C GLY A 958 24.96 92.04 114.82
N LEU A 959 25.62 90.88 114.79
CA LEU A 959 26.83 90.64 115.58
C LEU A 959 28.07 91.04 114.76
N ALA A 960 28.73 92.11 115.18
CA ALA A 960 29.94 92.59 114.51
C ALA A 960 31.07 91.55 114.63
N GLY A 961 31.73 91.24 113.51
CA GLY A 961 32.72 90.17 113.41
C GLY A 961 32.15 88.77 113.18
N TYR A 962 30.82 88.60 113.24
CA TYR A 962 30.12 87.33 112.99
C TYR A 962 28.97 87.53 111.98
N PRO A 963 29.27 87.94 110.73
CA PRO A 963 28.23 88.24 109.74
C PRO A 963 27.41 87.00 109.40
N GLY A 964 26.09 87.14 109.48
CA GLY A 964 25.15 86.06 109.13
C GLY A 964 25.07 84.92 110.13
N HIS A 965 25.59 85.11 111.35
CA HIS A 965 25.48 84.13 112.44
C HIS A 965 24.01 83.89 112.81
N THR A 966 23.63 82.62 112.91
CA THR A 966 22.23 82.20 112.99
C THR A 966 21.63 82.47 114.37
N PRO A 967 20.59 83.30 114.48
CA PRO A 967 19.77 83.39 115.70
C PRO A 967 19.11 82.04 116.02
N LEU A 968 18.56 81.89 117.23
CA LEU A 968 17.73 80.72 117.56
C LEU A 968 16.50 80.63 116.65
N ASN A 969 15.91 81.78 116.34
CA ASN A 969 14.87 81.94 115.31
C ASN A 969 15.12 83.25 114.57
N TRP A 970 15.11 83.22 113.24
CA TRP A 970 15.21 84.44 112.44
C TRP A 970 13.98 85.33 112.65
N PRO A 971 14.16 86.61 112.97
CA PRO A 971 13.05 87.55 113.02
C PRO A 971 12.34 87.66 111.67
N ALA A 972 11.04 87.96 111.70
CA ALA A 972 10.28 88.17 110.47
C ALA A 972 10.90 89.31 109.65
N ASN A 973 10.97 89.10 108.34
CA ASN A 973 11.53 90.04 107.36
C ASN A 973 13.01 90.41 107.56
N THR A 974 13.82 89.49 108.10
CA THR A 974 15.29 89.56 108.06
C THR A 974 15.93 88.50 107.16
N VAL A 975 15.13 87.61 106.57
CA VAL A 975 15.56 86.57 105.62
C VAL A 975 14.58 86.45 104.46
N TYR A 976 15.05 86.11 103.26
CA TYR A 976 14.24 86.01 102.03
C TYR A 976 14.86 85.05 101.00
N GLN A 977 14.07 84.47 100.11
CA GLN A 977 14.53 83.62 99.00
C GLN A 977 13.66 83.87 97.76
N ARG A 978 14.27 83.85 96.55
CA ARG A 978 13.54 83.95 95.26
C ARG A 978 14.08 82.92 94.27
N MET A 979 13.19 82.16 93.62
CA MET A 979 13.55 81.14 92.63
C MET A 979 13.17 81.56 91.19
N PRO A 980 13.92 81.13 90.15
CA PRO A 980 13.52 81.24 88.74
C PRO A 980 12.24 80.47 88.42
N SER A 981 11.44 80.94 87.45
CA SER A 981 10.20 80.27 86.99
C SER A 981 10.41 79.31 85.80
N SER A 982 11.53 79.41 85.10
CA SER A 982 11.95 78.48 84.04
C SER A 982 13.48 78.44 83.96
N GLY A 983 14.06 77.33 83.48
CA GLY A 983 15.50 77.15 83.32
C GLY A 983 15.98 75.73 83.54
N VAL A 984 17.29 75.51 83.41
CA VAL A 984 17.90 74.20 83.67
C VAL A 984 18.57 74.20 85.05
N ALA A 985 18.08 73.38 85.98
CA ALA A 985 18.68 73.22 87.32
C ALA A 985 20.07 72.51 87.25
N PRO A 986 21.00 72.74 88.19
CA PRO A 986 20.90 73.56 89.42
C PRO A 986 21.09 75.07 89.21
N TYR A 987 20.58 75.88 90.15
CA TYR A 987 20.73 77.35 90.15
C TYR A 987 21.75 77.84 91.20
N THR A 988 22.54 78.86 90.86
CA THR A 988 23.55 79.46 91.75
C THR A 988 23.23 80.92 92.06
N TYR A 989 23.41 81.35 93.32
CA TYR A 989 23.09 82.70 93.82
C TYR A 989 24.33 83.42 94.36
N THR A 990 24.49 84.71 94.08
CA THR A 990 25.59 85.54 94.59
C THR A 990 25.13 86.92 95.04
N SER A 991 25.75 87.48 96.08
CA SER A 991 25.48 88.84 96.60
C SER A 991 26.65 89.77 96.28
N SER A 992 26.36 91.01 95.85
CA SER A 992 27.40 92.01 95.53
C SER A 992 28.07 92.61 96.77
N ASP A 993 27.34 92.75 97.89
CA ASP A 993 27.87 93.16 99.19
C ASP A 993 27.33 92.25 100.31
N PRO A 994 28.05 91.14 100.60
CA PRO A 994 27.67 90.20 101.66
C PRO A 994 27.69 90.80 103.08
N SER A 995 28.32 91.97 103.28
CA SER A 995 28.33 92.64 104.59
C SER A 995 27.00 93.30 104.93
N ARG A 996 26.11 93.49 103.95
CA ARG A 996 24.75 94.05 104.12
C ARG A 996 23.69 92.96 104.03
N ALA A 997 23.75 92.17 102.95
CA ALA A 997 22.86 91.04 102.72
C ALA A 997 23.70 89.83 102.26
N LEU A 998 23.79 88.81 103.11
CA LEU A 998 24.57 87.60 102.82
C LEU A 998 23.68 86.57 102.13
N VAL A 999 24.17 85.93 101.07
CA VAL A 999 23.53 84.75 100.49
C VAL A 999 24.15 83.52 101.14
N GLN A 1000 23.31 82.71 101.76
CA GLN A 1000 23.66 81.39 102.29
C GLN A 1000 23.21 80.30 101.30
N GLY A 1001 23.37 79.02 101.69
CA GLY A 1001 22.95 77.87 100.89
C GLY A 1001 21.51 77.99 100.37
N ASP A 1002 21.23 77.30 99.27
CA ASP A 1002 19.96 77.27 98.52
C ASP A 1002 19.43 78.63 98.03
N GLY A 1003 20.19 79.73 98.16
CA GLY A 1003 19.78 81.05 97.70
C GLY A 1003 19.00 81.88 98.74
N TRP A 1004 19.08 81.49 100.02
CA TRP A 1004 18.55 82.30 101.12
C TRP A 1004 19.42 83.56 101.34
N ILE A 1005 18.77 84.71 101.35
CA ILE A 1005 19.38 86.01 101.59
C ILE A 1005 19.03 86.46 103.00
N ILE A 1006 20.04 86.79 103.80
CA ILE A 1006 19.90 87.15 105.21
C ILE A 1006 20.43 88.55 105.49
N SER A 1007 19.75 89.29 106.34
CA SER A 1007 20.15 90.62 106.82
C SER A 1007 21.38 90.51 107.72
N VAL A 1008 22.39 91.33 107.44
CA VAL A 1008 23.64 91.39 108.23
C VAL A 1008 23.84 92.77 108.85
N ALA A 1009 23.72 93.84 108.05
CA ALA A 1009 23.81 95.22 108.48
C ALA A 1009 23.02 96.14 107.54
N ASN A 1010 22.64 97.32 108.03
CA ASN A 1010 21.87 98.28 107.22
C ASN A 1010 22.67 98.68 105.96
N GLY A 1011 22.01 98.68 104.80
CA GLY A 1011 22.59 98.96 103.49
C GLY A 1011 21.88 98.21 102.35
N THR A 1012 22.38 98.33 101.11
CA THR A 1012 21.78 97.68 99.92
C THR A 1012 22.81 96.80 99.22
N SER A 1013 22.39 95.64 98.70
CA SER A 1013 23.17 94.70 97.88
C SER A 1013 22.36 94.18 96.69
N THR A 1014 23.01 93.70 95.63
CA THR A 1014 22.37 93.07 94.46
C THR A 1014 22.60 91.56 94.47
N ILE A 1015 21.54 90.78 94.23
CA ILE A 1015 21.56 89.32 94.14
C ILE A 1015 21.47 88.87 92.69
N THR A 1016 22.34 87.96 92.24
CA THR A 1016 22.36 87.40 90.89
C THR A 1016 22.11 85.88 90.91
N VAL A 1017 21.26 85.38 90.00
CA VAL A 1017 20.89 83.96 89.85
C VAL A 1017 21.30 83.44 88.46
N ARG A 1018 21.89 82.24 88.37
CA ARG A 1018 22.32 81.59 87.10
C ARG A 1018 21.87 80.13 87.01
N ASP A 1019 21.50 79.64 85.82
CA ASP A 1019 21.12 78.25 85.52
C ASP A 1019 22.28 77.40 84.95
N ALA A 1020 22.09 76.08 84.87
CA ALA A 1020 23.10 75.11 84.41
C ALA A 1020 23.44 75.22 82.92
N ALA A 1021 22.56 75.85 82.13
CA ALA A 1021 22.82 76.19 80.73
C ALA A 1021 23.60 77.51 80.60
N GLY A 1022 23.97 78.15 81.72
CA GLY A 1022 24.83 79.34 81.76
C GLY A 1022 24.08 80.68 81.66
N ARG A 1023 22.74 80.70 81.68
CA ARG A 1023 21.91 81.92 81.58
C ARG A 1023 21.70 82.53 82.98
N SER A 1024 21.64 83.88 83.12
CA SER A 1024 21.56 84.55 84.44
C SER A 1024 20.75 85.86 84.47
N ALA A 1025 20.22 86.25 85.65
CA ALA A 1025 19.49 87.51 85.90
C ALA A 1025 19.64 87.98 87.38
N SER A 1026 19.35 89.26 87.70
CA SER A 1026 19.67 89.88 89.02
C SER A 1026 18.57 90.82 89.58
N TYR A 1027 18.56 91.06 90.90
CA TYR A 1027 17.65 91.99 91.61
C TYR A 1027 18.28 92.62 92.87
N ASN A 1028 17.77 93.77 93.35
CA ASN A 1028 18.30 94.50 94.52
C ASN A 1028 17.63 94.09 95.85
N VAL A 1029 18.41 94.09 96.94
CA VAL A 1029 17.98 93.82 98.32
C VAL A 1029 18.48 94.92 99.26
N THR A 1030 17.57 95.61 99.96
CA THR A 1030 17.90 96.64 100.95
C THR A 1030 17.57 96.17 102.36
N VAL A 1031 18.54 96.29 103.27
CA VAL A 1031 18.46 95.91 104.67
C VAL A 1031 18.39 97.15 105.57
N SER A 1032 17.47 97.14 106.54
CA SER A 1032 17.26 98.22 107.53
C SER A 1032 16.85 97.64 108.90
N ASN A 1033 16.90 98.46 109.96
CA ASN A 1033 16.57 98.08 111.35
C ASN A 1033 17.49 97.05 112.03
N VAL A 1034 18.74 96.96 111.58
CA VAL A 1034 19.79 96.20 112.27
C VAL A 1034 20.52 97.09 113.27
N VAL A 1035 20.58 96.66 114.53
CA VAL A 1035 21.40 97.25 115.60
C VAL A 1035 22.66 96.41 115.75
N MET A 1036 23.82 97.01 115.54
CA MET A 1036 25.09 96.27 115.58
C MET A 1036 25.60 96.12 117.02
N VAL A 1037 25.93 94.89 117.40
CA VAL A 1037 26.50 94.53 118.70
C VAL A 1037 27.97 94.19 118.53
N TYR A 1038 28.84 94.87 119.27
CA TYR A 1038 30.29 94.74 119.23
C TYR A 1038 30.81 94.13 120.53
N GLY A 1039 31.69 93.14 120.43
CA GLY A 1039 32.45 92.63 121.58
C GLY A 1039 33.72 93.46 121.79
N LEU A 1040 33.90 94.02 122.98
CA LEU A 1040 35.03 94.92 123.31
C LEU A 1040 35.94 94.38 124.42
N GLY A 1041 35.95 93.06 124.63
CA GLY A 1041 36.83 92.37 125.59
C GLY A 1041 36.22 92.24 126.99
N ASN A 1042 37.05 92.27 128.03
CA ASN A 1042 36.67 92.09 129.43
C ASN A 1042 37.40 93.12 130.31
N ASN A 1043 36.66 93.79 131.20
CA ASN A 1043 37.25 94.75 132.14
C ASN A 1043 36.33 94.99 133.35
N THR A 1044 36.74 95.83 134.30
CA THR A 1044 35.87 96.36 135.36
C THR A 1044 34.85 97.33 134.75
N PHE A 1045 33.67 97.50 135.36
CA PHE A 1045 32.56 98.25 134.76
C PHE A 1045 32.91 99.71 134.36
N ILE A 1046 33.67 100.44 135.19
CA ILE A 1046 34.04 101.84 134.90
C ILE A 1046 34.99 101.90 133.69
N ALA A 1047 35.99 101.02 133.63
CA ALA A 1047 36.90 100.91 132.50
C ALA A 1047 36.16 100.42 131.24
N ALA A 1048 35.27 99.43 131.38
CA ALA A 1048 34.42 98.94 130.30
C ALA A 1048 33.55 100.05 129.69
N LYS A 1049 32.99 100.93 130.52
CA LYS A 1049 32.18 102.06 130.05
C LYS A 1049 33.04 103.06 129.26
N LYS A 1050 34.26 103.34 129.73
CA LYS A 1050 35.23 104.18 128.99
C LYS A 1050 35.64 103.53 127.66
N ILE A 1051 35.89 102.21 127.63
CA ILE A 1051 36.22 101.47 126.40
C ILE A 1051 35.07 101.53 125.40
N ALA A 1052 33.83 101.28 125.84
CA ALA A 1052 32.66 101.42 124.94
C ALA A 1052 32.57 102.85 124.35
N GLN A 1053 32.70 103.87 125.20
CA GLN A 1053 32.64 105.27 124.79
C GLN A 1053 33.79 105.69 123.86
N SER A 1054 35.01 105.14 124.01
CA SER A 1054 36.11 105.43 123.08
C SER A 1054 35.89 104.86 121.68
N HIS A 1055 35.03 103.84 121.55
CA HIS A 1055 34.56 103.32 120.25
C HIS A 1055 33.27 104.02 119.75
N GLY A 1056 32.79 105.06 120.45
CA GLY A 1056 31.53 105.74 120.12
C GLY A 1056 30.28 104.92 120.46
N LEU A 1057 30.43 103.85 121.24
CA LEU A 1057 29.38 102.90 121.59
C LEU A 1057 28.99 103.04 123.07
N ASN A 1058 27.89 102.41 123.45
CA ASN A 1058 27.46 102.36 124.85
C ASN A 1058 27.28 100.92 125.33
N ILE A 1059 27.55 100.70 126.63
CA ILE A 1059 27.20 99.42 127.26
C ILE A 1059 25.67 99.28 127.27
N PRO A 1060 25.10 98.18 126.73
CA PRO A 1060 23.66 98.01 126.63
C PRO A 1060 22.97 97.98 127.99
N SER A 1061 21.71 98.41 128.03
CA SER A 1061 20.85 98.22 129.19
C SER A 1061 20.56 96.74 129.40
N LEU A 1062 20.07 96.37 130.59
CA LEU A 1062 19.74 94.99 130.90
C LEU A 1062 18.68 94.44 129.94
N ASP A 1063 17.70 95.26 129.52
CA ASP A 1063 16.66 94.86 128.58
C ASP A 1063 17.19 94.64 127.16
N LEU A 1064 18.19 95.42 126.72
CA LEU A 1064 18.86 95.17 125.44
C LEU A 1064 19.70 93.89 125.49
N LEU A 1065 20.39 93.63 126.60
CA LEU A 1065 21.08 92.34 126.80
C LEU A 1065 20.09 91.17 126.84
N ARG A 1066 18.88 91.37 127.39
CA ARG A 1066 17.79 90.38 127.32
C ARG A 1066 17.33 90.16 125.89
N GLY A 1067 17.18 91.22 125.09
CA GLY A 1067 16.84 91.12 123.67
C GLY A 1067 17.89 90.35 122.86
N ILE A 1068 19.17 90.65 123.07
CA ILE A 1068 20.29 89.93 122.43
C ILE A 1068 20.30 88.45 122.85
N HIS A 1069 20.12 88.16 124.15
CA HIS A 1069 20.03 86.79 124.65
C HIS A 1069 18.81 86.05 124.12
N ALA A 1070 17.63 86.68 124.04
CA ALA A 1070 16.43 86.04 123.50
C ALA A 1070 16.61 85.66 122.03
N MET A 1071 17.38 86.46 121.28
CA MET A 1071 17.65 86.21 119.86
C MET A 1071 18.68 85.11 119.64
N TYR A 1072 19.78 85.11 120.40
CA TYR A 1072 20.89 84.18 120.17
C TYR A 1072 21.01 83.06 121.20
N GLY A 1073 20.70 83.33 122.47
CA GLY A 1073 20.78 82.36 123.57
C GLY A 1073 22.05 81.53 123.54
N VAL A 1074 21.90 80.20 123.53
CA VAL A 1074 23.03 79.25 123.46
C VAL A 1074 23.91 79.44 122.22
N ASN A 1075 23.39 80.06 121.15
CA ASN A 1075 24.12 80.35 119.92
C ASN A 1075 24.89 81.69 119.98
N PHE A 1076 24.92 82.41 121.10
CA PHE A 1076 25.66 83.66 121.17
C PHE A 1076 27.18 83.42 121.03
N PRO A 1077 27.85 83.96 120.00
CA PRO A 1077 29.18 83.51 119.60
C PRO A 1077 30.32 84.16 120.38
N MET A 1078 30.08 85.25 121.12
CA MET A 1078 31.16 86.00 121.79
C MET A 1078 31.56 85.41 123.16
N GLY A 1079 31.16 84.17 123.44
CA GLY A 1079 31.54 83.39 124.62
C GLY A 1079 30.47 83.28 125.71
N ASN A 1080 30.51 82.18 126.47
CA ASN A 1080 29.59 81.93 127.59
C ASN A 1080 30.10 82.59 128.88
N ASN A 1081 29.95 83.92 128.97
CA ASN A 1081 30.40 84.72 130.10
C ASN A 1081 29.33 85.72 130.54
N THR A 1082 29.52 86.34 131.69
CA THR A 1082 28.67 87.45 132.15
C THR A 1082 29.12 88.78 131.55
N TYR A 1083 28.18 89.50 130.95
CA TYR A 1083 28.40 90.78 130.29
C TYR A 1083 27.84 91.93 131.12
N TRP A 1084 28.57 93.04 131.14
CA TRP A 1084 28.16 94.25 131.84
C TRP A 1084 26.87 94.84 131.28
N SER A 1085 25.95 95.18 132.18
CA SER A 1085 24.82 96.05 131.90
C SER A 1085 25.10 97.47 132.38
N SER A 1086 24.65 98.46 131.61
CA SER A 1086 24.62 99.85 132.07
C SER A 1086 23.52 100.12 133.11
N THR A 1087 22.60 99.17 133.32
CA THR A 1087 21.52 99.29 134.31
C THR A 1087 22.07 99.08 135.74
N PRO A 1088 21.95 100.08 136.63
CA PRO A 1088 22.38 99.94 138.02
C PRO A 1088 21.60 98.89 138.79
N ALA A 1089 22.25 98.20 139.73
CA ALA A 1089 21.60 97.21 140.59
C ALA A 1089 21.33 97.76 142.00
N PRO A 1090 20.26 97.31 142.70
CA PRO A 1090 19.99 97.74 144.07
C PRO A 1090 21.10 97.32 145.05
N GLY A 1091 21.76 98.30 145.65
CA GLY A 1091 22.88 98.18 146.60
C GLY A 1091 24.01 99.17 146.31
N LEU A 1092 24.83 99.52 147.31
CA LEU A 1092 25.97 100.43 147.11
C LEU A 1092 27.02 99.77 146.21
N TRP A 1093 27.36 100.45 145.10
CA TRP A 1093 28.40 100.04 144.14
C TRP A 1093 28.14 98.69 143.45
N LEU A 1094 26.90 98.40 143.03
CA LEU A 1094 26.55 97.20 142.26
C LEU A 1094 25.91 97.53 140.90
N ASN A 1095 26.28 96.78 139.86
CA ASN A 1095 25.59 96.77 138.56
C ASN A 1095 25.16 95.37 138.17
N TYR A 1096 24.15 95.29 137.29
CA TYR A 1096 23.75 94.01 136.72
C TYR A 1096 24.78 93.51 135.70
N VAL A 1097 24.98 92.20 135.70
CA VAL A 1097 25.65 91.48 134.63
C VAL A 1097 24.71 90.38 134.12
N LYS A 1098 24.68 90.16 132.81
CA LYS A 1098 23.88 89.10 132.20
C LYS A 1098 24.77 88.16 131.41
N ASN A 1099 24.63 86.86 131.64
CA ASN A 1099 25.22 85.88 130.76
C ASN A 1099 24.36 85.72 129.50
N LEU A 1100 24.92 86.03 128.34
CA LEU A 1100 24.19 86.03 127.07
C LEU A 1100 23.97 84.64 126.48
N VAL A 1101 24.62 83.60 127.03
CA VAL A 1101 24.45 82.19 126.63
C VAL A 1101 23.49 81.46 127.57
N THR A 1102 23.73 81.50 128.89
CA THR A 1102 22.88 80.80 129.87
C THR A 1102 21.65 81.60 130.30
N GLY A 1103 21.63 82.90 130.03
CA GLY A 1103 20.54 83.80 130.42
C GLY A 1103 20.60 84.27 131.87
N SER A 1104 21.50 83.73 132.71
CA SER A 1104 21.58 84.07 134.13
C SER A 1104 21.91 85.55 134.35
N GLU A 1105 21.20 86.18 135.28
CA GLU A 1105 21.45 87.57 135.69
C GLU A 1105 21.99 87.59 137.11
N ALA A 1106 23.05 88.38 137.33
CA ALA A 1106 23.68 88.54 138.63
C ALA A 1106 24.01 90.01 138.88
N LYS A 1107 24.36 90.32 140.13
CA LYS A 1107 24.86 91.65 140.53
C LYS A 1107 26.34 91.53 140.80
N ALA A 1108 27.13 92.41 140.21
CA ALA A 1108 28.58 92.43 140.37
C ALA A 1108 29.04 93.77 140.93
N THR A 1109 30.06 93.73 141.78
CA THR A 1109 30.59 94.93 142.44
C THR A 1109 31.40 95.78 141.46
N ILE A 1110 31.15 97.09 141.51
CA ILE A 1110 31.86 98.10 140.72
C ILE A 1110 32.77 98.98 141.60
N LYS A 1111 33.05 98.55 142.83
CA LYS A 1111 33.79 99.34 143.83
C LYS A 1111 35.29 99.44 143.46
N TYR A 1112 35.69 100.61 142.94
CA TYR A 1112 37.04 101.03 142.52
C TYR A 1112 37.61 100.32 141.28
N GLU A 1113 38.39 101.05 140.47
CA GLU A 1113 38.84 100.64 139.12
C GLU A 1113 39.71 99.35 139.09
N PHE A 1114 40.41 99.00 140.18
CA PHE A 1114 41.39 97.89 140.21
C PHE A 1114 40.99 96.65 141.02
N PHE A 1115 39.96 96.76 141.87
CA PHE A 1115 39.51 95.66 142.73
C PHE A 1115 38.03 95.26 142.51
N GLY A 1116 37.40 95.85 141.49
CA GLY A 1116 36.04 95.50 141.07
C GLY A 1116 35.98 94.12 140.41
N ALA A 1117 34.77 93.56 140.34
CA ALA A 1117 34.57 92.37 139.53
C ALA A 1117 34.88 92.69 138.06
N TYR A 1118 35.34 91.67 137.33
CA TYR A 1118 35.58 91.75 135.89
C TYR A 1118 34.40 91.15 135.15
N GLY A 1119 34.01 91.77 134.04
CA GLY A 1119 32.91 91.30 133.20
C GLY A 1119 33.17 91.62 131.73
N ASN A 1120 32.59 90.80 130.86
CA ASN A 1120 32.75 90.99 129.43
C ASN A 1120 31.98 92.22 128.96
N ILE A 1121 32.45 92.82 127.87
CA ILE A 1121 31.93 94.06 127.31
C ILE A 1121 31.30 93.71 125.97
N VAL A 1122 29.99 93.86 125.90
CA VAL A 1122 29.31 94.11 124.64
C VAL A 1122 28.90 95.57 124.61
N ALA A 1123 28.95 96.18 123.43
CA ALA A 1123 28.59 97.57 123.19
C ALA A 1123 27.77 97.68 121.91
N ILE A 1124 26.86 98.66 121.87
CA ILE A 1124 25.97 98.96 120.74
C ILE A 1124 26.02 100.43 120.38
#